data_AF-A0A841ETJ6-F1
#
_entry.id   AF-A0A841ETJ6-F1
#
_cell.length_a   1.000
_cell.length_b   1.000
_cell.length_c   1.000
_cell.angle_alpha   90.00
_cell.angle_beta   90.00
_cell.angle_gamma   90.00
#
_symmetry.space_group_name_H-M   'P 1'
#
loop_
_entity.id
_entity.type
_entity.pdbx_description
1 polymer ?
#
loop_
_entity_poly.entity_id
_entity_poly.type
_entity_poly.pdbx_seq_one_letter_code
_entity_poly.pdbx_strand_id
1 'polypeptide(L)'
;MKSLVAEVRTKQYDQESFGNWVNVSKRADQIDWSSNRNAVVTVEPKTGKITAHQEGTAVITAKWKNSEEGPYYIYESVTITVTENPIEIPHQPDAACTESPSGEMTKERMAPNPSAVIKADQRGSEPFDVLKGIPTSESLYGNVFSMNYLFKSKFVNMKGTCTYTVVVNKTYNKTWTREETVSDGNGGTTTERIPMSRPVTVPYSYTVKRDFDYWKIDSLLVYEITNAILKNYALNPEIELLPADYSGPSYAASTNGRYYAPNVPASITAPSQTVPGTTTEPATPSENLKPLAEQAVAEVQVENDYLKFKNTVVINNPKVEKTAPRPGEIPDPEVIHRDVLYSPDNEIPNSLVNKKDQPSTGEINYELMSGNINDGNAEEKFDIPGINTVTVHTPVVNYSLVSDDQPHNQKTVPNMNRSALILERPFTVRMPTSGQHLDVGSYPGYGNRDYAKYYRIKQVRFPFDVYSEDRTQFYPRNTWIDVPVYVLDTTFYLPVWVDEGDYQVQFRNIAENAPDDFENMSRSNAQPDANTDLTYHLASDEVSVEVIGRLYDFEITDIADYNWELVFRRFKGSIAPTWISYWTGTKNIDGDKRGNFSQFTVPIRPGSHPLQGYQNVAIKTGYHFKFDFKTKGNMFGPRDGIRLTPTFDFVSKDGKTRVPVDLYYSTNQRNFIRIGSAEDQVKRFVILNDRMRQVPAVQLRDTATYKYNRYGEIHPGMMSEQAYQEYYRDTFTKMKTPVGGYSLLLMPEQLRTFIGPKTNIPVTASADVLRANAAIQQWYGEYSLPAEPYVVQAGTNLAEYGRTHGGLDAKSPIFLKNGYIVVNFNLESIREGNLAAPHLQYIHAPLMNQWLLEGFQRQVQDSYNNSFTLRDGDVVFYHADRSSRDDFSAQVPH
;
A
#
# COMPACT_ATOMS: atom_id res chain seq x y z
N MET A 1 -7.41 -13.23 -88.35
CA MET A 1 -8.06 -13.13 -87.03
C MET A 1 -7.17 -12.32 -86.10
N LYS A 2 -7.70 -11.28 -85.47
CA LYS A 2 -7.01 -10.51 -84.41
C LYS A 2 -7.96 -10.39 -83.21
N SER A 3 -7.42 -10.18 -82.02
CA SER A 3 -8.22 -9.90 -80.83
C SER A 3 -8.03 -8.46 -80.42
N LEU A 4 -9.12 -7.75 -80.16
CA LEU A 4 -9.08 -6.40 -79.62
C LEU A 4 -8.94 -6.48 -78.09
N VAL A 5 -8.28 -5.46 -77.53
CA VAL A 5 -8.13 -5.28 -76.08
C VAL A 5 -8.94 -4.07 -75.65
N ALA A 6 -9.81 -4.25 -74.66
CA ALA A 6 -10.51 -3.19 -73.95
C ALA A 6 -10.01 -3.10 -72.51
N GLU A 7 -9.68 -1.88 -72.09
CA GLU A 7 -9.23 -1.57 -70.74
C GLU A 7 -10.07 -0.44 -70.15
N VAL A 8 -10.34 -0.50 -68.86
CA VAL A 8 -11.11 0.51 -68.13
C VAL A 8 -10.35 0.95 -66.88
N ARG A 9 -10.42 2.23 -66.53
CA ARG A 9 -10.02 2.74 -65.22
C ARG A 9 -11.18 3.51 -64.61
N THR A 10 -11.43 3.30 -63.33
CA THR A 10 -12.53 3.93 -62.60
C THR A 10 -11.99 4.74 -61.42
N LYS A 11 -12.82 5.63 -60.89
CA LYS A 11 -12.54 6.46 -59.71
C LYS A 11 -13.77 6.46 -58.83
N GLN A 12 -13.62 6.29 -57.51
CA GLN A 12 -14.74 6.49 -56.58
C GLN A 12 -15.08 7.97 -56.45
N TYR A 13 -16.31 8.30 -56.04
CA TYR A 13 -16.82 9.68 -55.99
C TYR A 13 -15.95 10.61 -55.13
N ASP A 14 -15.33 10.07 -54.09
CA ASP A 14 -14.53 10.75 -53.06
C ASP A 14 -13.01 10.72 -53.30
N GLN A 15 -12.54 10.07 -54.37
CA GLN A 15 -11.12 10.01 -54.70
C GLN A 15 -10.70 11.12 -55.68
N GLU A 16 -9.49 11.66 -55.57
CA GLU A 16 -9.00 12.72 -56.48
C GLU A 16 -8.46 12.17 -57.81
N SER A 17 -7.88 10.96 -57.83
CA SER A 17 -7.23 10.33 -59.00
C SER A 17 -7.88 9.02 -59.45
N PHE A 18 -7.88 8.73 -60.76
CA PHE A 18 -8.32 7.43 -61.31
C PHE A 18 -7.38 6.28 -60.91
N GLY A 19 -7.93 5.08 -60.73
CA GLY A 19 -7.14 3.86 -60.52
C GLY A 19 -6.39 3.40 -61.78
N ASN A 20 -5.71 2.26 -61.67
CA ASN A 20 -4.99 1.62 -62.77
C ASN A 20 -5.93 1.16 -63.90
N TRP A 21 -5.41 1.08 -65.13
CA TRP A 21 -6.11 0.46 -66.25
C TRP A 21 -6.27 -1.04 -66.00
N VAL A 22 -7.49 -1.54 -66.16
CA VAL A 22 -7.84 -2.94 -65.97
C VAL A 22 -8.33 -3.50 -67.30
N ASN A 23 -7.67 -4.55 -67.79
CA ASN A 23 -8.11 -5.26 -68.98
C ASN A 23 -9.42 -6.03 -68.71
N VAL A 24 -10.46 -5.67 -69.46
CA VAL A 24 -11.82 -6.23 -69.33
C VAL A 24 -12.26 -7.05 -70.54
N SER A 25 -11.37 -7.21 -71.53
CA SER A 25 -11.66 -7.83 -72.84
C SER A 25 -12.28 -9.23 -72.79
N LYS A 26 -12.06 -9.98 -71.69
CA LYS A 26 -12.51 -11.37 -71.51
C LYS A 26 -13.52 -11.55 -70.37
N ARG A 27 -13.99 -10.47 -69.74
CA ARG A 27 -15.00 -10.52 -68.67
C ARG A 27 -16.39 -10.63 -69.30
N ALA A 28 -16.73 -11.83 -69.73
CA ALA A 28 -17.89 -12.16 -70.57
C ALA A 28 -19.26 -11.78 -69.95
N ASP A 29 -19.30 -11.52 -68.65
CA ASP A 29 -20.43 -11.05 -67.85
C ASP A 29 -20.54 -9.52 -67.80
N GLN A 30 -19.47 -8.77 -68.16
CA GLN A 30 -19.35 -7.31 -68.01
C GLN A 30 -19.08 -6.57 -69.32
N ILE A 31 -18.64 -7.26 -70.38
CA ILE A 31 -18.33 -6.63 -71.68
C ILE A 31 -19.13 -7.27 -72.81
N ASP A 32 -19.64 -6.43 -73.72
CA ASP A 32 -20.33 -6.84 -74.93
C ASP A 32 -19.70 -6.13 -76.14
N TRP A 33 -19.30 -6.91 -77.15
CA TRP A 33 -18.68 -6.42 -78.37
C TRP A 33 -19.66 -6.47 -79.54
N SER A 34 -19.73 -5.40 -80.31
CA SER A 34 -20.62 -5.33 -81.48
C SER A 34 -19.90 -4.73 -82.70
N SER A 35 -20.29 -5.16 -83.89
CA SER A 35 -19.86 -4.56 -85.16
C SER A 35 -21.04 -3.91 -85.83
N ASN A 36 -20.86 -2.68 -86.33
CA ASN A 36 -21.91 -1.99 -87.07
C ASN A 36 -22.11 -2.55 -88.49
N ARG A 37 -21.16 -3.34 -89.01
CA ARG A 37 -21.19 -3.92 -90.36
C ARG A 37 -20.59 -5.34 -90.35
N ASN A 38 -21.38 -6.29 -89.86
CA ASN A 38 -21.01 -7.71 -89.77
C ASN A 38 -20.61 -8.34 -91.11
N ALA A 39 -21.12 -7.84 -92.24
CA ALA A 39 -20.72 -8.32 -93.57
C ALA A 39 -19.25 -7.99 -93.91
N VAL A 40 -18.62 -7.02 -93.25
CA VAL A 40 -17.22 -6.60 -93.47
C VAL A 40 -16.30 -7.19 -92.40
N VAL A 41 -16.66 -7.02 -91.13
CA VAL A 41 -15.96 -7.62 -89.98
C VAL A 41 -17.00 -8.07 -88.95
N THR A 42 -16.96 -9.33 -88.53
CA THR A 42 -17.68 -9.79 -87.34
C THR A 42 -16.77 -9.74 -86.12
N VAL A 43 -17.36 -9.47 -84.96
CA VAL A 43 -16.70 -9.58 -83.65
C VAL A 43 -17.44 -10.59 -82.79
N GLU A 44 -16.70 -11.44 -82.08
CA GLU A 44 -17.28 -12.33 -81.09
C GLU A 44 -17.67 -11.52 -79.84
N PRO A 45 -18.96 -11.49 -79.45
CA PRO A 45 -19.48 -10.55 -78.44
C PRO A 45 -18.83 -10.62 -77.06
N LYS A 46 -18.19 -11.74 -76.69
CA LYS A 46 -17.66 -11.99 -75.34
C LYS A 46 -16.14 -12.07 -75.25
N THR A 47 -15.44 -12.01 -76.38
CA THR A 47 -13.98 -12.21 -76.44
C THR A 47 -13.24 -11.12 -77.20
N GLY A 48 -13.96 -10.25 -77.94
CA GLY A 48 -13.37 -9.21 -78.77
C GLY A 48 -12.59 -9.75 -79.97
N LYS A 49 -12.77 -11.03 -80.33
CA LYS A 49 -12.09 -11.66 -81.47
C LYS A 49 -12.77 -11.26 -82.78
N ILE A 50 -12.03 -10.64 -83.68
CA ILE A 50 -12.54 -10.16 -84.97
C ILE A 50 -12.16 -11.06 -86.14
N THR A 51 -13.11 -11.25 -87.05
CA THR A 51 -12.96 -11.97 -88.31
C THR A 51 -13.37 -11.07 -89.46
N ALA A 52 -12.43 -10.82 -90.38
CA ALA A 52 -12.69 -10.06 -91.61
C ALA A 52 -13.31 -10.96 -92.67
N HIS A 53 -14.27 -10.44 -93.42
CA HIS A 53 -15.02 -11.21 -94.43
C HIS A 53 -14.85 -10.66 -95.85
N GLN A 54 -14.94 -9.35 -96.03
CA GLN A 54 -14.77 -8.70 -97.34
C GLN A 54 -14.25 -7.27 -97.17
N GLU A 55 -13.78 -6.66 -98.26
CA GLU A 55 -13.26 -5.30 -98.25
C GLU A 55 -14.31 -4.28 -97.77
N GLY A 56 -13.84 -3.28 -97.02
CA GLY A 56 -14.64 -2.19 -96.50
C GLY A 56 -14.26 -1.80 -95.08
N THR A 57 -15.01 -0.86 -94.52
CA THR A 57 -14.77 -0.35 -93.16
C THR A 57 -15.96 -0.66 -92.25
N ALA A 58 -15.67 -1.22 -91.08
CA ALA A 58 -16.62 -1.50 -89.99
C ALA A 58 -16.12 -0.88 -88.69
N VAL A 59 -17.04 -0.42 -87.85
CA VAL A 59 -16.76 0.07 -86.50
C VAL A 59 -17.10 -1.03 -85.51
N ILE A 60 -16.13 -1.38 -84.67
CA ILE A 60 -16.29 -2.34 -83.58
C ILE A 60 -16.40 -1.55 -82.27
N THR A 61 -17.49 -1.76 -81.52
CA THR A 61 -17.76 -1.08 -80.25
C THR A 61 -17.67 -2.06 -79.10
N ALA A 62 -16.91 -1.69 -78.07
CA ALA A 62 -16.88 -2.34 -76.76
C ALA A 62 -17.82 -1.61 -75.81
N LYS A 63 -18.81 -2.30 -75.26
CA LYS A 63 -19.71 -1.81 -74.23
C LYS A 63 -19.37 -2.50 -72.91
N TRP A 64 -18.91 -1.74 -71.91
CA TRP A 64 -18.62 -2.26 -70.59
C TRP A 64 -19.64 -1.78 -69.55
N LYS A 65 -20.01 -2.66 -68.62
CA LYS A 65 -20.85 -2.36 -67.44
C LYS A 65 -20.10 -2.67 -66.15
N ASN A 66 -20.31 -1.86 -65.11
CA ASN A 66 -19.53 -1.95 -63.87
C ASN A 66 -19.91 -3.12 -62.96
N SER A 67 -21.13 -3.66 -63.07
CA SER A 67 -21.59 -4.88 -62.38
C SER A 67 -22.86 -5.41 -63.05
N GLU A 68 -23.37 -6.57 -62.63
CA GLU A 68 -24.57 -7.17 -63.22
C GLU A 68 -25.85 -6.33 -63.02
N GLU A 69 -25.95 -5.61 -61.90
CA GLU A 69 -27.09 -4.71 -61.55
C GLU A 69 -26.73 -3.21 -61.57
N GLY A 70 -25.53 -2.84 -62.04
CA GLY A 70 -25.04 -1.46 -62.01
C GLY A 70 -25.68 -0.53 -63.07
N PRO A 71 -25.88 0.78 -62.77
CA PRO A 71 -26.62 1.69 -63.65
C PRO A 71 -25.78 2.35 -64.77
N TYR A 72 -24.46 2.15 -64.82
CA TYR A 72 -23.57 2.90 -65.73
C TYR A 72 -22.93 2.00 -66.81
N TYR A 73 -22.97 2.47 -68.06
CA TYR A 73 -22.35 1.85 -69.22
C TYR A 73 -21.30 2.77 -69.84
N ILE A 74 -20.13 2.24 -70.17
CA ILE A 74 -19.08 2.95 -70.90
C ILE A 74 -18.93 2.29 -72.27
N TYR A 75 -18.82 3.11 -73.31
CA TYR A 75 -18.69 2.68 -74.69
C TYR A 75 -17.43 3.28 -75.28
N GLU A 76 -16.66 2.46 -75.99
CA GLU A 76 -15.57 2.93 -76.83
C GLU A 76 -15.58 2.16 -78.15
N SER A 77 -15.16 2.80 -79.24
CA SER A 77 -15.25 2.20 -80.57
C SER A 77 -13.99 2.39 -81.39
N VAL A 78 -13.67 1.39 -82.21
CA VAL A 78 -12.52 1.40 -83.13
C VAL A 78 -12.97 1.08 -84.54
N THR A 79 -12.44 1.82 -85.51
CA THR A 79 -12.71 1.62 -86.92
C THR A 79 -11.71 0.61 -87.50
N ILE A 80 -12.23 -0.48 -88.07
CA ILE A 80 -11.45 -1.53 -88.74
C ILE A 80 -11.73 -1.46 -90.25
N THR A 81 -10.66 -1.28 -91.02
CA THR A 81 -10.71 -1.33 -92.49
C THR A 81 -10.05 -2.62 -92.98
N VAL A 82 -10.78 -3.37 -93.83
CA VAL A 82 -10.33 -4.59 -94.49
C VAL A 82 -10.06 -4.25 -95.96
N THR A 83 -8.85 -4.55 -96.46
CA THR A 83 -8.42 -4.33 -97.84
C THR A 83 -7.61 -5.53 -98.33
N GLU A 84 -7.69 -5.89 -99.62
CA GLU A 84 -6.89 -6.93 -100.26
C GLU A 84 -5.51 -6.43 -100.69
N ASN A 85 -5.35 -5.11 -100.85
CA ASN A 85 -4.05 -4.48 -101.04
C ASN A 85 -3.46 -4.10 -99.68
N PRO A 86 -2.34 -4.70 -99.24
CA PRO A 86 -1.66 -4.25 -98.04
C PRO A 86 -1.22 -2.80 -98.27
N ILE A 87 -1.73 -1.89 -97.46
CA ILE A 87 -1.15 -0.55 -97.35
C ILE A 87 0.28 -0.77 -96.85
N GLU A 88 1.29 -0.44 -97.67
CA GLU A 88 2.64 -0.23 -97.18
C GLU A 88 2.59 0.88 -96.13
N ILE A 89 2.47 0.46 -94.87
CA ILE A 89 2.85 1.29 -93.75
C ILE A 89 4.35 1.51 -93.95
N PRO A 90 4.85 2.76 -93.98
CA PRO A 90 6.28 3.00 -94.03
C PRO A 90 6.92 2.24 -92.86
N HIS A 91 7.71 1.21 -93.18
CA HIS A 91 8.56 0.56 -92.20
C HIS A 91 9.51 1.64 -91.65
N GLN A 92 9.26 2.06 -90.41
CA GLN A 92 10.32 2.65 -89.59
C GLN A 92 11.48 1.65 -89.57
N PRO A 93 12.74 2.10 -89.67
CA PRO A 93 13.86 1.21 -89.39
C PRO A 93 13.72 0.73 -87.94
N ASP A 94 13.60 -0.58 -87.75
CA ASP A 94 13.60 -1.21 -86.44
C ASP A 94 14.87 -0.80 -85.70
N ALA A 95 14.72 0.01 -84.65
CA ALA A 95 15.75 0.09 -83.62
C ALA A 95 15.69 -1.23 -82.85
N ALA A 96 16.65 -2.13 -83.07
CA ALA A 96 16.80 -3.31 -82.23
C ALA A 96 17.39 -2.86 -80.89
N CYS A 97 16.52 -2.49 -79.94
CA CYS A 97 16.90 -2.14 -78.58
C CYS A 97 16.87 -3.39 -77.70
N THR A 98 17.94 -3.60 -76.95
CA THR A 98 18.01 -4.64 -75.91
C THR A 98 18.45 -3.99 -74.61
N GLU A 99 17.83 -4.37 -73.49
CA GLU A 99 18.23 -3.92 -72.16
C GLU A 99 18.38 -5.12 -71.22
N SER A 100 19.27 -4.98 -70.25
CA SER A 100 19.49 -5.98 -69.21
C SER A 100 19.91 -5.31 -67.90
N PRO A 101 19.59 -5.91 -66.74
CA PRO A 101 20.15 -5.49 -65.46
C PRO A 101 21.68 -5.55 -65.50
N SER A 102 22.37 -4.48 -65.10
CA SER A 102 23.83 -4.39 -65.13
C SER A 102 24.48 -4.13 -63.77
N GLY A 103 23.67 -3.76 -62.76
CA GLY A 103 24.11 -3.52 -61.40
C GLY A 103 22.92 -3.28 -60.46
N GLU A 104 23.18 -3.31 -59.16
CA GLU A 104 22.17 -3.09 -58.13
C GLU A 104 22.69 -2.22 -56.99
N MET A 105 21.77 -1.56 -56.29
CA MET A 105 22.00 -0.81 -55.06
C MET A 105 20.99 -1.29 -54.02
N THR A 106 21.49 -1.90 -52.95
CA THR A 106 20.67 -2.39 -51.84
C THR A 106 21.04 -1.65 -50.56
N LYS A 107 20.01 -1.24 -49.80
CA LYS A 107 20.18 -0.68 -48.47
C LYS A 107 19.04 -1.18 -47.58
N GLU A 108 19.38 -1.58 -46.36
CA GLU A 108 18.38 -1.99 -45.37
C GLU A 108 18.73 -1.50 -43.96
N ARG A 109 17.66 -1.23 -43.21
CA ARG A 109 17.64 -0.88 -41.78
C ARG A 109 16.44 -1.60 -41.16
N MET A 110 16.58 -2.92 -41.01
CA MET A 110 15.55 -3.82 -40.48
C MET A 110 15.79 -4.24 -39.03
N ALA A 111 16.89 -3.76 -38.41
CA ALA A 111 17.21 -4.03 -37.01
C ALA A 111 16.80 -2.83 -36.12
N PRO A 112 15.69 -2.91 -35.37
CA PRO A 112 15.21 -1.80 -34.55
C PRO A 112 16.06 -1.50 -33.32
N ASN A 113 16.86 -2.47 -32.85
CA ASN A 113 17.63 -2.41 -31.60
C ASN A 113 16.81 -1.86 -30.42
N PRO A 114 15.64 -2.45 -30.11
CA PRO A 114 14.73 -1.89 -29.13
C PRO A 114 15.28 -2.01 -27.71
N SER A 115 14.88 -1.09 -26.85
CA SER A 115 15.15 -1.13 -25.41
C SER A 115 13.94 -0.62 -24.63
N ALA A 116 13.77 -1.08 -23.39
CA ALA A 116 12.67 -0.62 -22.54
C ALA A 116 13.02 -0.62 -21.06
N VAL A 117 12.26 0.16 -20.30
CA VAL A 117 12.30 0.22 -18.84
C VAL A 117 10.90 0.13 -18.27
N ILE A 118 10.78 -0.50 -17.10
CA ILE A 118 9.59 -0.48 -16.25
C ILE A 118 10.02 0.11 -14.91
N LYS A 119 9.49 1.25 -14.50
CA LYS A 119 9.89 1.95 -13.27
C LYS A 119 8.67 2.49 -12.52
N ALA A 120 8.86 2.91 -11.28
CA ALA A 120 7.81 3.59 -10.52
C ALA A 120 7.39 4.86 -11.26
N ASP A 121 6.12 5.24 -11.14
CA ASP A 121 5.60 6.48 -11.75
C ASP A 121 6.33 7.75 -11.30
N GLN A 122 5.95 8.90 -11.88
CA GLN A 122 6.68 10.17 -11.75
C GLN A 122 8.05 10.14 -12.43
N ARG A 123 8.09 9.63 -13.67
CA ARG A 123 9.29 9.49 -14.52
C ARG A 123 10.30 10.63 -14.34
N GLY A 124 11.52 10.28 -13.90
CA GLY A 124 12.61 11.20 -13.60
C GLY A 124 12.67 11.70 -12.15
N SER A 125 11.66 11.38 -11.34
CA SER A 125 11.57 11.64 -9.90
C SER A 125 10.88 10.46 -9.20
N GLU A 126 11.24 9.24 -9.61
CA GLU A 126 10.61 8.02 -9.13
C GLU A 126 10.69 7.90 -7.60
N PRO A 127 9.55 7.76 -6.89
CA PRO A 127 9.56 7.69 -5.43
C PRO A 127 10.11 6.37 -4.90
N PHE A 128 10.11 5.31 -5.72
CA PHE A 128 10.58 3.98 -5.39
C PHE A 128 11.60 3.49 -6.42
N ASP A 129 12.61 2.75 -5.95
CA ASP A 129 13.48 1.96 -6.83
C ASP A 129 12.87 0.56 -7.00
N VAL A 130 12.27 0.30 -8.17
CA VAL A 130 11.60 -0.97 -8.48
C VAL A 130 12.53 -2.18 -8.44
N LEU A 131 13.84 -2.00 -8.57
CA LEU A 131 14.80 -3.10 -8.40
C LEU A 131 14.88 -3.55 -6.94
N LYS A 132 14.63 -2.63 -6.02
CA LYS A 132 14.71 -2.83 -4.57
C LYS A 132 13.37 -3.22 -3.96
N GLY A 133 12.32 -2.51 -4.36
CA GLY A 133 10.97 -2.69 -3.82
C GLY A 133 10.04 -1.56 -4.24
N ILE A 134 8.84 -1.93 -4.67
CA ILE A 134 7.71 -1.02 -4.82
C ILE A 134 6.47 -1.68 -4.18
N PRO A 135 5.71 -0.96 -3.33
CA PRO A 135 4.47 -1.49 -2.76
C PRO A 135 3.39 -1.75 -3.80
N THR A 136 2.46 -2.63 -3.49
CA THR A 136 1.14 -2.65 -4.15
C THR A 136 0.41 -1.31 -3.96
N SER A 137 -0.57 -1.04 -4.82
CA SER A 137 -1.31 0.23 -4.86
C SER A 137 -0.45 1.47 -5.18
N GLU A 138 0.82 1.28 -5.55
CA GLU A 138 1.63 2.24 -6.30
C GLU A 138 1.57 1.90 -7.79
N SER A 139 1.95 2.85 -8.64
CA SER A 139 1.86 2.71 -10.09
C SER A 139 3.23 2.70 -10.77
N LEU A 140 3.28 2.02 -11.90
CA LEU A 140 4.45 1.86 -12.76
C LEU A 140 4.23 2.58 -14.10
N TYR A 141 5.33 3.06 -14.69
CA TYR A 141 5.37 3.37 -16.11
C TYR A 141 6.22 2.39 -16.90
N GLY A 142 5.79 2.12 -18.14
CA GLY A 142 6.58 1.49 -19.18
C GLY A 142 7.07 2.52 -20.20
N ASN A 143 8.33 2.43 -20.63
CA ASN A 143 8.85 3.26 -21.71
C ASN A 143 9.68 2.41 -22.67
N VAL A 144 9.34 2.45 -23.97
CA VAL A 144 10.03 1.70 -25.03
C VAL A 144 10.72 2.68 -25.98
N PHE A 145 11.91 2.32 -26.44
CA PHE A 145 12.69 3.07 -27.42
C PHE A 145 13.07 2.15 -28.56
N SER A 146 12.86 2.61 -29.79
CA SER A 146 13.19 1.88 -31.01
C SER A 146 13.29 2.83 -32.20
N MET A 147 13.73 2.33 -33.35
CA MET A 147 13.80 3.10 -34.59
C MET A 147 12.41 3.54 -35.06
N ASN A 148 12.26 4.79 -35.49
CA ASN A 148 10.99 5.38 -35.92
C ASN A 148 10.40 4.78 -37.20
N TYR A 149 11.16 4.03 -37.98
CA TYR A 149 10.69 3.17 -39.07
C TYR A 149 11.78 2.16 -39.42
N LEU A 150 11.40 1.12 -40.15
CA LEU A 150 12.33 0.16 -40.77
C LEU A 150 12.17 0.20 -42.28
N PHE A 151 13.23 -0.10 -43.02
CA PHE A 151 13.12 -0.19 -44.48
C PHE A 151 14.11 -1.16 -45.09
N LYS A 152 13.73 -1.66 -46.28
CA LYS A 152 14.59 -2.43 -47.18
C LYS A 152 14.33 -1.99 -48.61
N SER A 153 15.37 -1.55 -49.31
CA SER A 153 15.27 -1.12 -50.70
C SER A 153 16.30 -1.81 -51.60
N LYS A 154 15.90 -2.07 -52.84
CA LYS A 154 16.75 -2.58 -53.90
C LYS A 154 16.42 -1.85 -55.20
N PHE A 155 17.41 -1.15 -55.74
CA PHE A 155 17.32 -0.45 -57.01
C PHE A 155 18.21 -1.14 -58.03
N VAL A 156 17.69 -1.37 -59.23
CA VAL A 156 18.38 -2.09 -60.30
C VAL A 156 18.69 -1.12 -61.43
N ASN A 157 19.94 -1.15 -61.87
CA ASN A 157 20.43 -0.39 -63.01
C ASN A 157 20.19 -1.17 -64.31
N MET A 158 19.42 -0.60 -65.22
CA MET A 158 19.11 -1.14 -66.53
C MET A 158 20.03 -0.49 -67.56
N LYS A 159 20.90 -1.29 -68.20
CA LYS A 159 21.69 -0.84 -69.35
C LYS A 159 21.19 -1.49 -70.61
N GLY A 160 21.12 -0.70 -71.68
CA GLY A 160 20.73 -1.19 -72.98
C GLY A 160 21.48 -0.50 -74.11
N THR A 161 21.36 -1.09 -75.30
CA THR A 161 21.89 -0.53 -76.53
C THR A 161 20.82 -0.62 -77.60
N CYS A 162 20.49 0.52 -78.21
CA CYS A 162 19.69 0.60 -79.43
C CYS A 162 20.62 0.62 -80.65
N THR A 163 20.42 -0.32 -81.57
CA THR A 163 21.19 -0.39 -82.83
C THR A 163 20.31 0.07 -83.99
N TYR A 164 20.79 1.05 -84.75
CA TYR A 164 20.13 1.65 -85.91
C TYR A 164 20.93 1.37 -87.18
N THR A 165 20.24 1.09 -88.28
CA THR A 165 20.85 1.02 -89.62
C THR A 165 20.39 2.23 -90.42
N VAL A 166 21.32 3.13 -90.74
CA VAL A 166 21.03 4.37 -91.49
C VAL A 166 21.64 4.28 -92.88
N VAL A 167 20.82 4.50 -93.91
CA VAL A 167 21.27 4.58 -95.30
C VAL A 167 21.48 6.05 -95.69
N VAL A 168 22.72 6.41 -96.01
CA VAL A 168 23.08 7.74 -96.51
C VAL A 168 23.16 7.70 -98.02
N ASN A 169 22.22 8.35 -98.69
CA ASN A 169 22.19 8.46 -100.15
C ASN A 169 23.01 9.68 -100.59
N LYS A 170 24.05 9.46 -101.39
CA LYS A 170 24.83 10.56 -102.00
C LYS A 170 24.77 10.49 -103.51
N THR A 171 24.35 11.59 -104.14
CA THR A 171 24.28 11.71 -105.59
C THR A 171 25.57 12.31 -106.13
N TYR A 172 26.29 11.52 -106.92
CA TYR A 172 27.46 11.96 -107.69
C TYR A 172 27.02 12.35 -109.09
N ASN A 173 27.07 13.65 -109.39
CA ASN A 173 26.77 14.16 -110.73
C ASN A 173 28.02 14.01 -111.58
N LYS A 174 28.10 12.91 -112.34
CA LYS A 174 29.23 12.64 -113.22
C LYS A 174 29.07 13.41 -114.52
N THR A 175 30.12 14.08 -114.97
CA THR A 175 30.12 14.82 -116.25
C THR A 175 31.30 14.39 -117.10
N TRP A 176 31.09 14.10 -118.38
CA TRP A 176 32.14 13.76 -119.34
C TRP A 176 31.72 14.16 -120.76
N THR A 177 32.63 14.09 -121.73
CA THR A 177 32.34 14.44 -123.14
C THR A 177 32.38 13.21 -124.04
N ARG A 178 31.35 13.00 -124.88
CA ARG A 178 31.34 11.95 -125.91
C ARG A 178 31.72 12.57 -127.24
N GLU A 179 32.71 11.99 -127.91
CA GLU A 179 33.14 12.40 -129.25
C GLU A 179 32.40 11.56 -130.30
N GLU A 180 31.60 12.20 -131.15
CA GLU A 180 30.97 11.55 -132.31
C GLU A 180 31.52 12.11 -133.61
N THR A 181 31.80 11.21 -134.54
CA THR A 181 32.35 11.53 -135.86
C THR A 181 31.18 11.69 -136.83
N VAL A 182 30.83 12.93 -137.16
CA VAL A 182 29.78 13.27 -138.12
C VAL A 182 30.43 13.68 -139.45
N SER A 183 29.91 13.11 -140.55
CA SER A 183 30.40 13.38 -141.90
C SER A 183 29.93 14.76 -142.37
N ASP A 184 30.86 15.59 -142.83
CA ASP A 184 30.57 16.96 -143.32
C ASP A 184 30.03 17.00 -144.76
N GLY A 185 29.75 15.82 -145.34
CA GLY A 185 29.17 15.69 -146.68
C GLY A 185 30.17 15.92 -147.83
N ASN A 186 31.40 16.37 -147.56
CA ASN A 186 32.44 16.67 -148.55
C ASN A 186 33.71 15.81 -148.39
N GLY A 187 33.56 14.61 -147.80
CA GLY A 187 34.66 13.65 -147.63
C GLY A 187 35.58 13.95 -146.43
N GLY A 188 35.24 14.93 -145.59
CA GLY A 188 35.83 15.13 -144.27
C GLY A 188 34.90 14.63 -143.16
N THR A 189 35.46 14.30 -142.00
CA THR A 189 34.70 14.00 -140.80
C THR A 189 35.07 14.98 -139.70
N THR A 190 34.09 15.67 -139.12
CA THR A 190 34.30 16.53 -137.95
C THR A 190 33.87 15.80 -136.69
N THR A 191 34.66 15.91 -135.63
CA THR A 191 34.35 15.33 -134.33
C THR A 191 33.58 16.34 -133.49
N GLU A 192 32.30 16.05 -133.21
CA GLU A 192 31.47 16.87 -132.33
C GLU A 192 31.57 16.36 -130.89
N ARG A 193 31.84 17.26 -129.94
CA ARG A 193 31.94 16.93 -128.51
C ARG A 193 30.61 17.19 -127.82
N ILE A 194 29.89 16.12 -127.52
CA ILE A 194 28.59 16.17 -126.83
C ILE A 194 28.83 16.09 -125.33
N PRO A 195 28.42 17.10 -124.52
CA PRO A 195 28.49 17.00 -123.08
C PRO A 195 27.47 15.98 -122.57
N MET A 196 27.96 15.01 -121.79
CA MET A 196 27.17 13.97 -121.14
C MET A 196 27.16 14.21 -119.62
N SER A 197 26.01 14.03 -118.99
CA SER A 197 25.91 13.99 -117.53
C SER A 197 25.08 12.79 -117.08
N ARG A 198 25.51 12.15 -116.00
CA ARG A 198 24.76 11.07 -115.35
C ARG A 198 24.81 11.25 -113.84
N PRO A 199 23.67 11.52 -113.18
CA PRO A 199 23.59 11.42 -111.74
C PRO A 199 23.66 9.93 -111.34
N VAL A 200 24.59 9.60 -110.45
CA VAL A 200 24.68 8.27 -109.84
C VAL A 200 24.50 8.41 -108.34
N THR A 201 23.37 7.93 -107.83
CA THR A 201 23.12 7.86 -106.39
C THR A 201 23.69 6.56 -105.83
N VAL A 202 24.59 6.67 -104.86
CA VAL A 202 25.13 5.51 -104.15
C VAL A 202 24.59 5.50 -102.72
N PRO A 203 23.97 4.40 -102.28
CA PRO A 203 23.58 4.21 -100.88
C PRO A 203 24.79 3.75 -100.06
N TYR A 204 25.06 4.42 -98.94
CA TYR A 204 26.04 4.00 -97.94
C TYR A 204 25.31 3.58 -96.67
N SER A 205 25.44 2.31 -96.27
CA SER A 205 24.81 1.80 -95.03
C SER A 205 25.77 1.91 -93.86
N TYR A 206 25.34 2.54 -92.77
CA TYR A 206 26.09 2.64 -91.52
C TYR A 206 25.26 2.12 -90.35
N THR A 207 25.91 1.38 -89.45
CA THR A 207 25.33 0.98 -88.17
C THR A 207 25.71 1.99 -87.10
N VAL A 208 24.70 2.52 -86.41
CA VAL A 208 24.83 3.49 -85.33
C VAL A 208 24.31 2.86 -84.04
N LYS A 209 25.10 2.92 -82.97
CA LYS A 209 24.73 2.38 -81.64
C LYS A 209 24.53 3.51 -80.65
N ARG A 210 23.47 3.42 -79.85
CA ARG A 210 23.16 4.34 -78.76
C ARG A 210 22.98 3.54 -77.48
N ASP A 211 23.97 3.62 -76.61
CA ASP A 211 23.92 3.00 -75.29
C ASP A 211 23.10 3.88 -74.35
N PHE A 212 22.33 3.28 -73.46
CA PHE A 212 21.55 3.99 -72.47
C PHE A 212 21.52 3.28 -71.11
N ASP A 213 21.26 4.04 -70.06
CA ASP A 213 21.32 3.61 -68.67
C ASP A 213 20.27 4.34 -67.82
N TYR A 214 19.45 3.59 -67.07
CA TYR A 214 18.48 4.13 -66.12
C TYR A 214 18.19 3.16 -64.96
N TRP A 215 17.52 3.63 -63.92
CA TRP A 215 17.29 2.89 -62.68
C TRP A 215 15.81 2.58 -62.47
N LYS A 216 15.53 1.34 -62.04
CA LYS A 216 14.22 0.87 -61.61
C LYS A 216 14.23 0.48 -60.12
N ILE A 217 13.09 0.58 -59.47
CA ILE A 217 12.84 0.05 -58.14
C ILE A 217 12.48 -1.42 -58.29
N ASP A 218 13.37 -2.30 -57.82
CA ASP A 218 13.10 -3.74 -57.77
C ASP A 218 12.25 -4.03 -56.53
N SER A 219 12.66 -3.58 -55.34
CA SER A 219 11.87 -3.72 -54.11
C SER A 219 11.95 -2.50 -53.21
N LEU A 220 10.84 -2.15 -52.55
CA LEU A 220 10.77 -1.11 -51.52
C LEU A 220 9.80 -1.55 -50.42
N LEU A 221 10.33 -1.91 -49.26
CA LEU A 221 9.57 -2.24 -48.06
C LEU A 221 9.83 -1.17 -47.01
N VAL A 222 8.77 -0.60 -46.43
CA VAL A 222 8.84 0.46 -45.41
C VAL A 222 7.85 0.10 -44.32
N TYR A 223 8.30 0.08 -43.07
CA TYR A 223 7.49 -0.31 -41.92
C TYR A 223 7.38 0.80 -40.89
N GLU A 224 6.20 0.98 -40.30
CA GLU A 224 5.92 1.92 -39.22
C GLU A 224 5.59 1.22 -37.91
N ILE A 225 5.73 1.91 -36.78
CA ILE A 225 5.48 1.35 -35.44
C ILE A 225 3.97 1.25 -35.20
N THR A 226 3.51 0.09 -34.74
CA THR A 226 2.10 -0.10 -34.35
C THR A 226 1.90 -0.02 -32.84
N ASN A 227 2.65 -0.82 -32.08
CA ASN A 227 2.61 -0.84 -30.63
C ASN A 227 3.88 -1.47 -30.03
N ALA A 228 3.99 -1.43 -28.72
CA ALA A 228 4.87 -2.30 -27.96
C ALA A 228 4.13 -2.91 -26.77
N ILE A 229 4.49 -4.12 -26.39
CA ILE A 229 3.89 -4.84 -25.26
C ILE A 229 4.99 -5.09 -24.24
N LEU A 230 4.74 -4.73 -22.98
CA LEU A 230 5.62 -5.05 -21.86
C LEU A 230 4.90 -5.98 -20.89
N LYS A 231 5.58 -7.02 -20.41
CA LYS A 231 5.03 -8.00 -19.46
C LYS A 231 5.90 -8.06 -18.22
N ASN A 232 5.25 -8.05 -17.06
CA ASN A 232 5.88 -8.26 -15.76
C ASN A 232 4.81 -8.71 -14.75
N TYR A 233 5.22 -9.44 -13.71
CA TYR A 233 4.38 -9.79 -12.57
C TYR A 233 3.56 -8.61 -12.01
N ALA A 234 4.19 -7.44 -11.87
CA ALA A 234 3.59 -6.24 -11.30
C ALA A 234 2.64 -5.47 -12.26
N LEU A 235 2.59 -5.84 -13.54
CA LEU A 235 1.76 -5.20 -14.57
C LEU A 235 0.44 -5.95 -14.85
N ASN A 236 0.18 -7.06 -14.15
CA ASN A 236 -1.05 -7.86 -14.26
C ASN A 236 -1.61 -8.12 -15.69
N PRO A 237 -0.99 -9.01 -16.49
CA PRO A 237 0.41 -9.39 -16.53
C PRO A 237 1.21 -8.55 -17.55
N GLU A 238 0.55 -7.65 -18.28
CA GLU A 238 1.09 -6.93 -19.42
C GLU A 238 0.40 -5.58 -19.63
N ILE A 239 1.12 -4.68 -20.31
CA ILE A 239 0.60 -3.39 -20.78
C ILE A 239 0.92 -3.24 -22.26
N GLU A 240 0.02 -2.55 -22.97
CA GLU A 240 0.20 -2.19 -24.37
C GLU A 240 0.49 -0.68 -24.48
N LEU A 241 1.56 -0.34 -25.17
CA LEU A 241 2.00 1.02 -25.44
C LEU A 241 1.67 1.35 -26.89
N LEU A 242 0.70 2.24 -27.09
CA LEU A 242 0.37 2.78 -28.40
C LEU A 242 1.20 4.05 -28.66
N PRO A 243 1.69 4.25 -29.90
CA PRO A 243 2.54 5.38 -30.23
C PRO A 243 1.76 6.71 -30.18
N ALA A 244 2.17 7.62 -29.30
CA ALA A 244 1.63 8.97 -29.17
C ALA A 244 2.43 9.99 -29.99
N ASP A 245 1.75 10.95 -30.62
CA ASP A 245 2.34 12.01 -31.46
C ASP A 245 3.34 11.49 -32.51
N TYR A 246 3.10 10.26 -32.99
CA TYR A 246 3.91 9.57 -33.99
C TYR A 246 3.18 9.50 -35.32
N SER A 247 3.96 9.64 -36.39
CA SER A 247 3.53 9.33 -37.75
C SER A 247 4.66 8.60 -38.45
N GLY A 248 4.31 7.54 -39.18
CA GLY A 248 5.25 6.84 -40.04
C GLY A 248 5.85 7.77 -41.12
N PRO A 249 6.98 7.36 -41.73
CA PRO A 249 7.63 8.14 -42.78
C PRO A 249 6.73 8.26 -44.02
N SER A 250 6.54 9.47 -44.54
CA SER A 250 5.85 9.63 -45.82
C SER A 250 6.76 9.21 -46.98
N TYR A 251 6.22 8.50 -47.97
CA TYR A 251 6.94 8.23 -49.21
C TYR A 251 5.98 8.10 -50.40
N ALA A 252 6.51 8.34 -51.59
CA ALA A 252 5.78 8.18 -52.85
C ALA A 252 6.72 7.56 -53.88
N ALA A 253 6.33 6.42 -54.43
CA ALA A 253 7.09 5.66 -55.42
C ALA A 253 6.28 5.48 -56.72
N SER A 254 6.98 5.42 -57.86
CA SER A 254 6.37 5.13 -59.17
C SER A 254 7.35 4.31 -60.02
N THR A 255 6.85 3.22 -60.60
CA THR A 255 7.64 2.24 -61.37
C THR A 255 7.49 2.43 -62.89
N ASN A 256 7.31 3.68 -63.34
CA ASN A 256 7.03 4.02 -64.74
C ASN A 256 8.28 4.35 -65.55
N GLY A 257 9.48 4.17 -64.98
CA GLY A 257 10.75 4.43 -65.62
C GLY A 257 10.92 3.61 -66.90
N ARG A 258 11.43 4.25 -67.94
CA ARG A 258 11.55 3.69 -69.29
C ARG A 258 12.56 4.44 -70.14
N TYR A 259 12.95 3.81 -71.24
CA TYR A 259 13.71 4.44 -72.30
C TYR A 259 12.81 4.83 -73.48
N TYR A 260 13.25 5.81 -74.27
CA TYR A 260 12.58 6.35 -75.44
C TYR A 260 13.58 6.36 -76.59
N ALA A 261 13.43 5.40 -77.50
CA ALA A 261 14.25 5.32 -78.71
C ALA A 261 13.89 6.49 -79.67
N PRO A 262 14.87 7.24 -80.20
CA PRO A 262 14.61 8.27 -81.20
C PRO A 262 14.08 7.70 -82.51
N ASN A 263 13.16 8.44 -83.13
CA ASN A 263 12.69 8.14 -84.48
C ASN A 263 13.73 8.58 -85.50
N VAL A 264 14.22 7.65 -86.32
CA VAL A 264 15.22 7.92 -87.35
C VAL A 264 14.62 7.66 -88.74
N PRO A 265 14.79 8.55 -89.73
CA PRO A 265 14.35 8.30 -91.10
C PRO A 265 15.15 7.14 -91.74
N ALA A 266 14.47 6.30 -92.52
CA ALA A 266 15.08 5.11 -93.17
C ALA A 266 16.26 5.44 -94.10
N SER A 267 16.29 6.65 -94.66
CA SER A 267 17.43 7.16 -95.42
C SER A 267 17.59 8.67 -95.27
N ILE A 268 18.84 9.14 -95.25
CA ILE A 268 19.18 10.57 -95.27
C ILE A 268 19.97 10.91 -96.54
N THR A 269 19.82 12.13 -97.05
CA THR A 269 20.51 12.57 -98.27
C THR A 269 21.73 13.41 -97.92
N ALA A 270 22.92 12.97 -98.34
CA ALA A 270 24.14 13.77 -98.24
C ALA A 270 24.21 14.80 -99.38
N PRO A 271 24.94 15.92 -99.21
CA PRO A 271 25.14 16.90 -100.27
C PRO A 271 25.69 16.26 -101.55
N SER A 272 25.13 16.61 -102.70
CA SER A 272 25.57 16.10 -104.00
C SER A 272 26.96 16.62 -104.35
N GLN A 273 27.70 15.84 -105.15
CA GLN A 273 29.07 16.16 -105.55
C GLN A 273 29.25 15.97 -107.04
N THR A 274 29.85 16.95 -107.70
CA THR A 274 30.18 16.86 -109.12
C THR A 274 31.51 16.13 -109.29
N VAL A 275 31.53 15.10 -110.13
CA VAL A 275 32.73 14.30 -110.42
C VAL A 275 33.06 14.46 -111.91
N PRO A 276 34.04 15.30 -112.27
CA PRO A 276 34.39 15.53 -113.66
C PRO A 276 35.23 14.38 -114.24
N GLY A 277 34.91 13.95 -115.45
CA GLY A 277 35.68 13.04 -116.30
C GLY A 277 36.06 13.68 -117.63
N THR A 278 36.86 12.98 -118.44
CA THR A 278 37.37 13.48 -119.73
C THR A 278 36.49 13.00 -120.90
N THR A 279 36.93 12.01 -121.69
CA THR A 279 36.18 11.42 -122.81
C THR A 279 35.41 10.16 -122.41
N THR A 280 35.58 9.69 -121.17
CA THR A 280 34.91 8.51 -120.60
C THR A 280 34.27 8.85 -119.27
N GLU A 281 33.18 8.15 -118.93
CA GLU A 281 32.52 8.32 -117.63
C GLU A 281 33.50 8.05 -116.46
N PRO A 282 33.64 8.98 -115.50
CA PRO A 282 34.52 8.77 -114.36
C PRO A 282 33.98 7.71 -113.39
N ALA A 283 34.89 7.02 -112.70
CA ALA A 283 34.53 6.10 -111.62
C ALA A 283 33.84 6.84 -110.47
N THR A 284 32.90 6.18 -109.79
CA THR A 284 32.21 6.79 -108.64
C THR A 284 33.14 6.80 -107.41
N PRO A 285 33.36 7.95 -106.75
CA PRO A 285 34.16 8.01 -105.52
C PRO A 285 33.54 7.19 -104.39
N SER A 286 34.39 6.69 -103.49
CA SER A 286 33.99 6.08 -102.22
C SER A 286 34.38 7.01 -101.08
N GLU A 287 33.42 7.40 -100.25
CA GLU A 287 33.63 8.31 -99.12
C GLU A 287 33.07 7.75 -97.82
N ASN A 288 33.70 8.10 -96.70
CA ASN A 288 33.19 7.75 -95.37
C ASN A 288 32.21 8.83 -94.88
N LEU A 289 30.93 8.57 -95.05
CA LEU A 289 29.82 9.44 -94.63
C LEU A 289 29.28 9.07 -93.24
N LYS A 290 30.01 8.27 -92.46
CA LYS A 290 29.62 7.87 -91.09
C LYS A 290 29.27 9.06 -90.17
N PRO A 291 29.97 10.21 -90.19
CA PRO A 291 29.60 11.36 -89.34
C PRO A 291 28.17 11.89 -89.61
N LEU A 292 27.69 11.82 -90.86
CA LEU A 292 26.32 12.22 -91.21
C LEU A 292 25.29 11.21 -90.70
N ALA A 293 25.61 9.92 -90.73
CA ALA A 293 24.77 8.88 -90.15
C ALA A 293 24.69 8.98 -88.62
N GLU A 294 25.81 9.27 -87.95
CA GLU A 294 25.86 9.50 -86.50
C GLU A 294 25.07 10.76 -86.09
N GLN A 295 25.15 11.84 -86.87
CA GLN A 295 24.41 13.08 -86.59
C GLN A 295 22.89 12.93 -86.78
N ALA A 296 22.44 12.02 -87.65
CA ALA A 296 21.02 11.78 -87.90
C ALA A 296 20.31 10.95 -86.83
N VAL A 297 21.07 10.30 -85.94
CA VAL A 297 20.54 9.48 -84.85
C VAL A 297 20.83 10.19 -83.52
N ALA A 298 19.79 10.79 -82.94
CA ALA A 298 19.87 11.38 -81.61
C ALA A 298 20.23 10.34 -80.54
N GLU A 299 20.59 10.80 -79.34
CA GLU A 299 20.79 9.91 -78.19
C GLU A 299 19.45 9.34 -77.71
N VAL A 300 19.47 8.13 -77.12
CA VAL A 300 18.28 7.55 -76.48
C VAL A 300 17.95 8.37 -75.25
N GLN A 301 16.68 8.74 -75.08
CA GLN A 301 16.23 9.41 -73.86
C GLN A 301 15.82 8.37 -72.82
N VAL A 302 16.13 8.61 -71.56
CA VAL A 302 15.86 7.71 -70.45
C VAL A 302 15.23 8.46 -69.29
N GLU A 303 14.45 7.73 -68.50
CA GLU A 303 13.76 8.20 -67.32
C GLU A 303 13.80 7.11 -66.26
N ASN A 304 14.33 7.43 -65.07
CA ASN A 304 14.28 6.50 -63.93
C ASN A 304 12.85 6.29 -63.45
N ASP A 305 12.67 5.29 -62.61
CA ASP A 305 11.59 5.30 -61.63
C ASP A 305 11.66 6.53 -60.71
N TYR A 306 10.62 6.78 -59.94
CA TYR A 306 10.57 7.90 -59.00
C TYR A 306 10.41 7.39 -57.58
N LEU A 307 11.19 7.94 -56.66
CA LEU A 307 11.02 7.73 -55.22
C LEU A 307 11.31 9.04 -54.49
N LYS A 308 10.29 9.58 -53.83
CA LYS A 308 10.45 10.62 -52.82
C LYS A 308 10.19 9.99 -51.45
N PHE A 309 11.18 10.05 -50.57
CA PHE A 309 11.11 9.55 -49.22
C PHE A 309 11.24 10.72 -48.25
N LYS A 310 10.24 10.90 -47.39
CA LYS A 310 10.02 12.13 -46.61
C LYS A 310 10.07 13.37 -47.52
N ASN A 311 11.02 14.26 -47.29
CA ASN A 311 11.23 15.47 -48.10
C ASN A 311 12.39 15.34 -49.11
N THR A 312 12.99 14.15 -49.25
CA THR A 312 14.16 13.92 -50.10
C THR A 312 13.77 13.10 -51.33
N VAL A 313 14.13 13.58 -52.52
CA VAL A 313 14.00 12.81 -53.75
C VAL A 313 15.17 11.83 -53.83
N VAL A 314 14.90 10.55 -53.59
CA VAL A 314 15.88 9.46 -53.59
C VAL A 314 16.13 8.97 -55.01
N ILE A 315 15.07 8.80 -55.81
CA ILE A 315 15.19 8.55 -57.25
C ILE A 315 14.43 9.65 -57.97
N ASN A 316 15.18 10.41 -58.79
CA ASN A 316 14.64 11.48 -59.60
C ASN A 316 14.40 10.96 -61.02
N ASN A 317 13.29 11.34 -61.64
CA ASN A 317 12.86 10.87 -62.97
C ASN A 317 12.88 11.97 -64.06
N PRO A 318 13.95 12.77 -64.22
CA PRO A 318 14.01 13.69 -65.35
C PRO A 318 14.22 12.89 -66.64
N LYS A 319 13.53 13.30 -67.71
CA LYS A 319 13.80 12.76 -69.05
C LYS A 319 15.11 13.34 -69.57
N VAL A 320 16.17 12.52 -69.64
CA VAL A 320 17.52 12.95 -70.06
C VAL A 320 18.10 12.05 -71.13
N GLU A 321 19.11 12.52 -71.85
CA GLU A 321 19.81 11.73 -72.86
C GLU A 321 20.82 10.77 -72.22
N LYS A 322 20.90 9.55 -72.76
CA LYS A 322 21.91 8.52 -72.50
C LYS A 322 21.91 7.92 -71.08
N THR A 323 22.11 8.71 -70.05
CA THR A 323 22.29 8.21 -68.68
C THR A 323 21.46 9.01 -67.70
N ALA A 324 20.53 8.34 -67.04
CA ALA A 324 19.72 8.94 -65.99
C ALA A 324 20.52 9.14 -64.69
N PRO A 325 20.11 10.07 -63.81
CA PRO A 325 20.79 10.30 -62.54
C PRO A 325 20.85 9.04 -61.68
N ARG A 326 21.97 8.82 -60.98
CA ARG A 326 22.09 7.71 -60.02
C ARG A 326 21.17 7.95 -58.81
N PRO A 327 20.46 6.92 -58.29
CA PRO A 327 19.73 7.00 -57.03
C PRO A 327 20.58 7.52 -55.88
N GLY A 328 19.99 8.35 -55.04
CA GLY A 328 20.49 8.69 -53.71
C GLY A 328 20.20 7.59 -52.69
N GLU A 329 20.39 7.91 -51.41
CA GLU A 329 20.08 6.99 -50.31
C GLU A 329 18.80 7.38 -49.58
N ILE A 330 18.06 6.37 -49.13
CA ILE A 330 17.00 6.57 -48.15
C ILE A 330 17.66 7.01 -46.83
N PRO A 331 17.16 8.08 -46.17
CA PRO A 331 17.66 8.50 -44.87
C PRO A 331 17.59 7.37 -43.85
N ASP A 332 18.61 7.25 -43.01
CA ASP A 332 18.62 6.26 -41.92
C ASP A 332 17.54 6.62 -40.88
N PRO A 333 16.87 5.62 -40.27
CA PRO A 333 15.91 5.87 -39.22
C PRO A 333 16.60 6.37 -37.94
N GLU A 334 15.82 7.05 -37.11
CA GLU A 334 16.25 7.63 -35.85
C GLU A 334 15.47 7.00 -34.70
N VAL A 335 16.03 6.99 -33.50
CA VAL A 335 15.30 6.52 -32.31
C VAL A 335 14.13 7.46 -32.04
N ILE A 336 12.95 6.89 -31.76
CA ILE A 336 11.75 7.66 -31.41
C ILE A 336 11.97 8.57 -30.20
N HIS A 337 11.18 9.65 -30.13
CA HIS A 337 11.13 10.48 -28.93
C HIS A 337 10.63 9.66 -27.73
N ARG A 338 11.11 9.99 -26.53
CA ARG A 338 10.83 9.23 -25.30
C ARG A 338 9.33 9.13 -24.94
N ASP A 339 8.52 10.02 -25.50
CA ASP A 339 7.08 10.12 -25.22
C ASP A 339 6.22 9.37 -26.25
N VAL A 340 6.83 8.80 -27.30
CA VAL A 340 6.09 8.07 -28.34
C VAL A 340 5.52 6.77 -27.76
N LEU A 341 6.37 5.89 -27.23
CA LEU A 341 5.92 4.66 -26.58
C LEU A 341 6.11 4.78 -25.06
N TYR A 342 5.17 5.46 -24.42
CA TYR A 342 5.14 5.70 -22.98
C TYR A 342 3.76 5.41 -22.41
N SER A 343 3.69 4.60 -21.36
CA SER A 343 2.45 4.28 -20.64
C SER A 343 2.66 4.50 -19.14
N PRO A 344 2.09 5.57 -18.55
CA PRO A 344 2.08 5.82 -17.11
C PRO A 344 0.88 5.17 -16.39
N ASP A 345 0.83 5.32 -15.07
CA ASP A 345 -0.34 5.05 -14.21
C ASP A 345 -0.79 3.58 -14.19
N ASN A 346 0.14 2.63 -14.38
CA ASN A 346 -0.15 1.20 -14.30
C ASN A 346 -0.07 0.72 -12.85
N GLU A 347 -1.19 0.78 -12.14
CA GLU A 347 -1.30 0.41 -10.72
C GLU A 347 -0.99 -1.09 -10.48
N ILE A 348 -0.14 -1.36 -9.48
CA ILE A 348 0.18 -2.71 -9.04
C ILE A 348 -0.98 -3.25 -8.17
N PRO A 349 -1.68 -4.32 -8.57
CA PRO A 349 -2.82 -4.82 -7.82
C PRO A 349 -2.44 -5.26 -6.39
N ASN A 350 -3.27 -4.90 -5.42
CA ASN A 350 -3.09 -5.31 -4.02
C ASN A 350 -3.28 -6.82 -3.77
N SER A 351 -3.72 -7.60 -4.75
CA SER A 351 -3.73 -9.06 -4.68
C SER A 351 -2.35 -9.70 -4.93
N LEU A 352 -1.36 -8.93 -5.39
CA LEU A 352 -0.02 -9.43 -5.67
C LEU A 352 0.84 -9.49 -4.41
N VAL A 353 1.15 -10.71 -3.96
CA VAL A 353 2.06 -10.95 -2.85
C VAL A 353 3.47 -10.43 -3.14
N ASN A 354 4.21 -10.08 -2.08
CA ASN A 354 5.61 -9.71 -2.16
C ASN A 354 6.42 -10.76 -2.97
N LYS A 355 7.15 -10.29 -3.98
CA LYS A 355 8.03 -11.12 -4.82
C LYS A 355 9.22 -10.33 -5.30
N LYS A 356 10.39 -10.95 -5.18
CA LYS A 356 11.68 -10.37 -5.54
C LYS A 356 12.01 -10.60 -7.01
N ASP A 357 12.64 -9.62 -7.64
CA ASP A 357 13.32 -9.72 -8.94
C ASP A 357 12.46 -10.38 -10.02
N GLN A 358 11.17 -10.01 -10.12
CA GLN A 358 10.29 -10.60 -11.12
C GLN A 358 10.73 -10.17 -12.53
N PRO A 359 10.93 -11.14 -13.44
CA PRO A 359 11.49 -10.86 -14.76
C PRO A 359 10.49 -10.10 -15.64
N SER A 360 11.05 -9.29 -16.53
CA SER A 360 10.29 -8.52 -17.51
C SER A 360 10.62 -8.98 -18.92
N THR A 361 9.62 -9.00 -19.80
CA THR A 361 9.77 -9.30 -21.22
C THR A 361 9.02 -8.26 -22.04
N GLY A 362 9.37 -8.05 -23.29
CA GLY A 362 8.63 -7.16 -24.15
C GLY A 362 8.83 -7.43 -25.63
N GLU A 363 7.91 -6.94 -26.43
CA GLU A 363 7.87 -7.05 -27.88
C GLU A 363 7.52 -5.68 -28.47
N ILE A 364 8.13 -5.32 -29.60
CA ILE A 364 7.72 -4.17 -30.42
C ILE A 364 7.30 -4.65 -31.81
N ASN A 365 6.20 -4.08 -32.30
CA ASN A 365 5.60 -4.46 -33.57
C ASN A 365 5.66 -3.32 -34.58
N TYR A 366 5.91 -3.71 -35.82
CA TYR A 366 5.96 -2.82 -36.98
C TYR A 366 5.06 -3.37 -38.09
N GLU A 367 4.26 -2.51 -38.72
CA GLU A 367 3.43 -2.90 -39.86
C GLU A 367 3.95 -2.35 -41.19
N LEU A 368 3.72 -3.10 -42.26
CA LEU A 368 4.11 -2.72 -43.61
C LEU A 368 3.23 -1.58 -44.13
N MET A 369 3.85 -0.45 -44.46
CA MET A 369 3.14 0.72 -44.96
C MET A 369 2.65 0.52 -46.40
N SER A 370 1.48 1.09 -46.72
CA SER A 370 0.95 1.10 -48.08
C SER A 370 1.87 1.83 -49.08
N GLY A 371 1.93 1.36 -50.32
CA GLY A 371 2.81 1.91 -51.37
C GLY A 371 4.14 1.17 -51.56
N ASN A 372 4.33 0.06 -50.84
CA ASN A 372 5.48 -0.83 -51.00
C ASN A 372 5.53 -1.45 -52.40
N ILE A 373 6.74 -1.82 -52.84
CA ILE A 373 6.98 -2.45 -54.14
C ILE A 373 7.57 -3.84 -53.89
N ASN A 374 6.91 -4.86 -54.45
CA ASN A 374 7.04 -6.30 -54.16
C ASN A 374 6.54 -6.74 -52.77
N ASP A 375 6.34 -8.05 -52.61
CA ASP A 375 5.76 -8.65 -51.41
C ASP A 375 6.77 -8.71 -50.24
N GLY A 376 6.36 -8.18 -49.09
CA GLY A 376 7.04 -8.32 -47.81
C GLY A 376 6.09 -8.88 -46.74
N ASN A 377 6.60 -9.15 -45.54
CA ASN A 377 5.74 -9.55 -44.42
C ASN A 377 4.82 -8.38 -44.04
N ALA A 378 3.56 -8.67 -43.71
CA ALA A 378 2.60 -7.64 -43.30
C ALA A 378 2.96 -6.99 -41.96
N GLU A 379 3.61 -7.74 -41.07
CA GLU A 379 4.04 -7.31 -39.74
C GLU A 379 5.42 -7.90 -39.44
N GLU A 380 6.27 -7.12 -38.75
CA GLU A 380 7.56 -7.54 -38.22
C GLU A 380 7.56 -7.34 -36.70
N LYS A 381 7.98 -8.39 -35.97
CA LYS A 381 7.97 -8.43 -34.51
C LYS A 381 9.37 -8.61 -33.96
N PHE A 382 9.70 -7.85 -32.92
CA PHE A 382 11.03 -7.89 -32.33
C PHE A 382 10.95 -7.94 -30.81
N ASP A 383 11.66 -8.91 -30.23
CA ASP A 383 11.85 -8.99 -28.78
C ASP A 383 12.67 -7.80 -28.27
N ILE A 384 12.34 -7.34 -27.07
CA ILE A 384 13.05 -6.26 -26.38
C ILE A 384 13.95 -6.87 -25.30
N PRO A 385 15.28 -6.94 -25.53
CA PRO A 385 16.20 -7.53 -24.56
C PRO A 385 16.49 -6.58 -23.38
N GLY A 386 16.86 -7.15 -22.23
CA GLY A 386 17.49 -6.41 -21.13
C GLY A 386 16.58 -5.49 -20.31
N ILE A 387 15.26 -5.72 -20.31
CA ILE A 387 14.32 -4.97 -19.46
C ILE A 387 14.61 -5.30 -17.98
N ASN A 388 14.60 -4.28 -17.14
CA ASN A 388 14.85 -4.43 -15.71
C ASN A 388 13.78 -5.31 -15.02
N THR A 389 14.17 -5.97 -13.92
CA THR A 389 13.23 -6.68 -13.05
C THR A 389 12.41 -5.70 -12.21
N VAL A 390 11.33 -6.20 -11.59
CA VAL A 390 10.52 -5.47 -10.60
C VAL A 390 10.38 -6.32 -9.34
N THR A 391 10.65 -5.73 -8.19
CA THR A 391 10.44 -6.32 -6.86
C THR A 391 9.20 -5.69 -6.22
N VAL A 392 8.17 -6.50 -5.97
CA VAL A 392 6.97 -6.06 -5.22
C VAL A 392 7.23 -6.26 -3.73
N HIS A 393 7.12 -5.19 -2.94
CA HIS A 393 7.29 -5.24 -1.50
C HIS A 393 6.41 -4.22 -0.78
N THR A 394 5.30 -4.68 -0.23
CA THR A 394 4.32 -3.85 0.47
C THR A 394 4.66 -3.74 1.97
N PRO A 395 4.96 -2.52 2.48
CA PRO A 395 5.49 -2.33 3.82
C PRO A 395 4.39 -2.18 4.88
N VAL A 396 4.63 -2.76 6.05
CA VAL A 396 3.91 -2.51 7.30
C VAL A 396 4.88 -2.44 8.46
N VAL A 397 4.55 -1.62 9.45
CA VAL A 397 5.30 -1.43 10.69
C VAL A 397 4.42 -1.69 11.92
N ASN A 398 5.01 -1.94 13.08
CA ASN A 398 4.33 -2.20 14.33
C ASN A 398 5.17 -1.68 15.50
N TYR A 399 4.82 -0.50 16.00
CA TYR A 399 5.46 0.16 17.14
C TYR A 399 4.40 0.45 18.20
N SER A 400 3.79 -0.63 18.69
CA SER A 400 2.62 -0.57 19.55
C SER A 400 2.98 -0.23 20.98
N LEU A 401 2.05 0.42 21.69
CA LEU A 401 2.23 0.82 23.08
C LEU A 401 0.98 0.49 23.89
N VAL A 402 1.16 0.33 25.20
CA VAL A 402 0.08 0.22 26.17
C VAL A 402 0.28 1.29 27.24
N SER A 403 -0.78 2.04 27.55
CA SER A 403 -0.78 3.08 28.57
C SER A 403 -0.35 2.54 29.93
N ASP A 404 0.36 3.36 30.70
CA ASP A 404 0.90 3.00 32.01
C ASP A 404 0.20 3.81 33.12
N ASP A 405 -0.58 3.13 33.98
CA ASP A 405 -1.36 3.76 35.06
C ASP A 405 -0.60 3.78 36.40
N GLN A 406 0.65 4.27 36.36
CA GLN A 406 1.50 4.46 37.54
C GLN A 406 0.82 5.23 38.70
N PRO A 407 0.00 6.28 38.47
CA PRO A 407 -0.63 7.03 39.55
C PRO A 407 -1.57 6.21 40.44
N HIS A 408 -1.95 5.01 40.01
CA HIS A 408 -2.82 4.09 40.75
C HIS A 408 -2.10 2.79 41.18
N ASN A 409 -0.77 2.73 41.01
CA ASN A 409 0.05 1.58 41.36
C ASN A 409 0.44 1.60 42.85
N GLN A 410 -0.15 0.67 43.62
CA GLN A 410 0.06 0.55 45.07
C GLN A 410 1.13 -0.48 45.47
N LYS A 411 1.90 -1.03 44.52
CA LYS A 411 2.90 -2.07 44.80
C LYS A 411 3.98 -1.57 45.76
N THR A 412 4.39 -2.42 46.69
CA THR A 412 5.58 -2.17 47.53
C THR A 412 6.84 -2.01 46.69
N VAL A 413 6.98 -2.83 45.64
CA VAL A 413 8.07 -2.76 44.65
C VAL A 413 7.44 -2.73 43.26
N PRO A 414 7.21 -1.52 42.69
CA PRO A 414 6.69 -1.37 41.33
C PRO A 414 7.68 -1.86 40.26
N ASN A 415 7.17 -2.44 39.18
CA ASN A 415 7.99 -2.83 38.03
C ASN A 415 8.01 -1.71 36.96
N MET A 416 9.06 -0.88 36.96
CA MET A 416 9.17 0.26 36.04
C MET A 416 9.44 -0.13 34.57
N ASN A 417 9.70 -1.41 34.28
CA ASN A 417 9.91 -1.91 32.91
C ASN A 417 8.62 -2.41 32.25
N ARG A 418 7.48 -2.29 32.92
CA ARG A 418 6.18 -2.76 32.45
C ARG A 418 5.15 -1.65 32.64
N SER A 419 4.22 -1.53 31.70
CA SER A 419 3.06 -0.66 31.90
C SER A 419 2.15 -1.25 32.99
N ALA A 420 1.79 -0.45 33.98
CA ALA A 420 0.87 -0.84 35.04
C ALA A 420 -0.58 -0.79 34.54
N LEU A 421 -1.27 -1.92 34.59
CA LEU A 421 -2.70 -2.03 34.32
C LEU A 421 -3.43 -2.32 35.63
N ILE A 422 -4.39 -1.49 35.99
CA ILE A 422 -5.08 -1.57 37.29
C ILE A 422 -6.46 -2.21 37.13
N LEU A 423 -6.78 -3.18 37.96
CA LEU A 423 -8.08 -3.86 37.94
C LEU A 423 -9.25 -2.86 38.07
N GLU A 424 -10.29 -3.05 37.26
CA GLU A 424 -11.47 -2.17 37.14
C GLU A 424 -11.20 -0.76 36.63
N ARG A 425 -10.12 -0.58 35.86
CA ARG A 425 -9.81 0.70 35.22
C ARG A 425 -9.62 0.54 33.71
N PRO A 426 -9.90 1.60 32.94
CA PRO A 426 -9.61 1.61 31.52
C PRO A 426 -8.10 1.71 31.28
N PHE A 427 -7.65 1.18 30.14
CA PHE A 427 -6.30 1.37 29.62
C PHE A 427 -6.36 1.50 28.11
N THR A 428 -5.40 2.22 27.52
CA THR A 428 -5.37 2.52 26.09
C THR A 428 -4.21 1.78 25.43
N VAL A 429 -4.46 1.15 24.29
CA VAL A 429 -3.42 0.65 23.40
C VAL A 429 -3.26 1.60 22.21
N ARG A 430 -2.01 1.86 21.82
CA ARG A 430 -1.68 2.66 20.64
C ARG A 430 -1.07 1.76 19.58
N MET A 431 -1.60 1.81 18.37
CA MET A 431 -1.16 1.05 17.21
C MET A 431 -0.90 2.00 16.03
N PRO A 432 0.28 2.64 15.99
CA PRO A 432 0.62 3.57 14.92
C PRO A 432 0.82 2.83 13.60
N THR A 433 0.51 3.51 12.50
CA THR A 433 0.84 3.10 11.12
C THR A 433 2.13 3.74 10.63
N SER A 434 2.75 4.59 11.45
CA SER A 434 4.00 5.25 11.18
C SER A 434 5.16 4.67 12.00
N GLY A 435 6.34 4.73 11.40
CA GLY A 435 7.57 4.28 12.04
C GLY A 435 8.65 3.96 11.02
N GLN A 436 9.80 3.50 11.51
CA GLN A 436 10.93 3.12 10.67
C GLN A 436 10.68 1.77 9.99
N HIS A 437 10.90 1.70 8.68
CA HIS A 437 10.99 0.45 7.91
C HIS A 437 12.44 0.29 7.39
N LEU A 438 12.65 0.01 6.12
CA LEU A 438 13.97 -0.02 5.47
C LEU A 438 14.62 1.38 5.42
N ASP A 439 15.95 1.41 5.29
CA ASP A 439 16.69 2.67 5.17
C ASP A 439 16.36 3.40 3.86
N VAL A 440 15.92 4.65 3.95
CA VAL A 440 15.50 5.45 2.78
C VAL A 440 16.64 5.71 1.78
N GLY A 441 17.89 5.74 2.24
CA GLY A 441 19.04 5.93 1.37
C GLY A 441 19.32 4.73 0.46
N SER A 442 18.94 3.54 0.89
CA SER A 442 19.10 2.28 0.14
C SER A 442 17.80 1.80 -0.53
N TYR A 443 16.65 2.18 0.02
CA TYR A 443 15.30 1.83 -0.41
C TYR A 443 14.45 3.11 -0.49
N PRO A 444 14.55 3.89 -1.59
CA PRO A 444 13.73 5.08 -1.80
C PRO A 444 12.24 4.78 -1.63
N GLY A 445 11.52 5.71 -1.00
CA GLY A 445 10.09 5.56 -0.72
C GLY A 445 9.78 4.79 0.58
N TYR A 446 10.74 4.01 1.10
CA TYR A 446 10.73 3.45 2.46
C TYR A 446 11.42 4.43 3.43
N GLY A 447 11.56 4.06 4.71
CA GLY A 447 12.12 4.92 5.75
C GLY A 447 11.21 5.07 6.97
N ASN A 448 11.41 6.17 7.71
CA ASN A 448 10.53 6.56 8.81
C ASN A 448 9.39 7.46 8.29
N ARG A 449 8.20 6.88 8.08
CA ARG A 449 7.02 7.57 7.53
C ARG A 449 5.73 6.86 7.95
N ASP A 450 4.60 7.40 7.52
CA ASP A 450 3.31 6.72 7.63
C ASP A 450 3.10 5.75 6.46
N TYR A 451 2.67 4.54 6.80
CA TYR A 451 2.41 3.41 5.90
C TYR A 451 0.94 3.01 5.88
N ALA A 452 0.03 3.76 6.51
CA ALA A 452 -1.41 3.43 6.59
C ALA A 452 -2.04 2.97 5.26
N LYS A 453 -1.60 3.56 4.13
CA LYS A 453 -2.04 3.20 2.77
C LYS A 453 -1.95 1.69 2.49
N TYR A 454 -0.95 1.01 3.05
CA TYR A 454 -0.60 -0.37 2.71
C TYR A 454 -1.12 -1.41 3.73
N TYR A 455 -1.98 -1.01 4.66
CA TYR A 455 -2.48 -1.88 5.72
C TYR A 455 -3.81 -2.50 5.32
N ARG A 456 -3.94 -3.82 5.49
CA ARG A 456 -5.23 -4.49 5.50
C ARG A 456 -5.98 -4.24 6.80
N ILE A 457 -5.32 -4.56 7.92
CA ILE A 457 -5.91 -4.51 9.25
C ILE A 457 -4.83 -4.51 10.34
N LYS A 458 -5.18 -4.00 11.52
CA LYS A 458 -4.36 -4.01 12.74
C LYS A 458 -5.05 -4.87 13.78
N GLN A 459 -4.29 -5.65 14.54
CA GLN A 459 -4.86 -6.56 15.54
C GLN A 459 -4.08 -6.56 16.85
N VAL A 460 -4.80 -6.62 17.95
CA VAL A 460 -4.26 -6.78 19.32
C VAL A 460 -4.82 -8.05 19.95
N ARG A 461 -4.00 -8.72 20.77
CA ARG A 461 -4.38 -9.91 21.54
C ARG A 461 -3.88 -9.80 22.97
N PHE A 462 -4.81 -9.87 23.91
CA PHE A 462 -4.53 -9.85 25.34
C PHE A 462 -4.46 -11.28 25.90
N PRO A 463 -3.48 -11.61 26.75
CA PRO A 463 -3.43 -12.91 27.45
C PRO A 463 -4.40 -13.00 28.63
N PHE A 464 -5.25 -11.99 28.81
CA PHE A 464 -6.30 -11.86 29.82
C PHE A 464 -7.58 -11.33 29.18
N ASP A 465 -8.70 -11.45 29.89
CA ASP A 465 -10.01 -10.96 29.43
C ASP A 465 -10.05 -9.43 29.43
N VAL A 466 -10.73 -8.84 28.45
CA VAL A 466 -10.95 -7.39 28.38
C VAL A 466 -12.37 -7.08 27.88
N TYR A 467 -12.86 -5.89 28.18
CA TYR A 467 -14.04 -5.31 27.53
C TYR A 467 -13.67 -4.15 26.62
N SER A 468 -14.56 -3.80 25.69
CA SER A 468 -14.60 -2.46 25.10
C SER A 468 -14.73 -1.39 26.19
N GLU A 469 -14.32 -0.15 25.89
CA GLU A 469 -14.39 0.99 26.81
C GLU A 469 -15.77 1.17 27.47
N ASP A 470 -16.83 1.08 26.67
CA ASP A 470 -18.24 1.20 27.09
C ASP A 470 -18.79 -0.06 27.78
N ARG A 471 -17.98 -1.11 27.86
CA ARG A 471 -18.30 -2.42 28.46
C ARG A 471 -19.44 -3.18 27.77
N THR A 472 -19.77 -2.84 26.53
CA THR A 472 -20.82 -3.53 25.77
C THR A 472 -20.32 -4.80 25.09
N GLN A 473 -19.03 -4.86 24.73
CA GLN A 473 -18.42 -6.00 24.07
C GLN A 473 -17.36 -6.66 24.96
N PHE A 474 -17.45 -7.98 25.08
CA PHE A 474 -16.49 -8.80 25.83
C PHE A 474 -15.53 -9.53 24.88
N TYR A 475 -14.25 -9.49 25.20
CA TYR A 475 -13.20 -10.21 24.49
C TYR A 475 -12.53 -11.20 25.46
N PRO A 476 -12.74 -12.52 25.27
CA PRO A 476 -12.05 -13.53 26.04
C PRO A 476 -10.53 -13.44 25.83
N ARG A 477 -9.75 -13.83 26.84
CA ARG A 477 -8.30 -13.96 26.71
C ARG A 477 -7.89 -14.73 25.46
N ASN A 478 -6.76 -14.34 24.86
CA ASN A 478 -6.15 -14.91 23.66
C ASN A 478 -7.00 -14.78 22.38
N THR A 479 -7.91 -13.81 22.32
CA THR A 479 -8.66 -13.46 21.11
C THR A 479 -7.96 -12.33 20.35
N TRP A 480 -7.82 -12.45 19.02
CA TRP A 480 -7.40 -11.32 18.18
C TRP A 480 -8.57 -10.35 18.02
N ILE A 481 -8.31 -9.07 18.25
CA ILE A 481 -9.27 -7.98 18.17
C ILE A 481 -8.85 -7.06 17.02
N ASP A 482 -9.74 -6.88 16.05
CA ASP A 482 -9.53 -5.99 14.92
C ASP A 482 -9.65 -4.53 15.33
N VAL A 483 -8.64 -3.74 14.95
CA VAL A 483 -8.60 -2.29 15.13
C VAL A 483 -8.53 -1.66 13.73
N PRO A 484 -9.49 -0.79 13.36
CA PRO A 484 -9.46 -0.11 12.06
C PRO A 484 -8.15 0.66 11.85
N VAL A 485 -7.63 0.65 10.61
CA VAL A 485 -6.32 1.24 10.28
C VAL A 485 -6.20 2.71 10.74
N TYR A 486 -7.26 3.50 10.51
CA TYR A 486 -7.32 4.93 10.87
C TYR A 486 -7.41 5.21 12.38
N VAL A 487 -7.73 4.21 13.22
CA VAL A 487 -7.84 4.36 14.68
C VAL A 487 -6.48 4.06 15.30
N LEU A 488 -5.75 5.09 15.74
CA LEU A 488 -4.42 4.90 16.32
C LEU A 488 -4.44 4.50 17.80
N ASP A 489 -5.43 4.95 18.55
CA ASP A 489 -5.58 4.70 19.98
C ASP A 489 -6.91 3.98 20.24
N THR A 490 -6.92 2.93 21.05
CA THR A 490 -8.14 2.18 21.41
C THR A 490 -8.15 1.91 22.91
N THR A 491 -9.24 2.28 23.58
CA THR A 491 -9.42 2.08 25.02
C THR A 491 -10.16 0.78 25.29
N PHE A 492 -9.64 0.00 26.24
CA PHE A 492 -10.22 -1.21 26.77
C PHE A 492 -10.46 -1.07 28.27
N TYR A 493 -11.31 -1.93 28.82
CA TYR A 493 -11.59 -1.96 30.26
C TYR A 493 -11.17 -3.30 30.87
N LEU A 494 -10.39 -3.25 31.96
CA LEU A 494 -9.86 -4.43 32.62
C LEU A 494 -10.84 -4.99 33.68
N PRO A 495 -11.38 -6.22 33.51
CA PRO A 495 -12.26 -6.85 34.48
C PRO A 495 -11.55 -7.19 35.79
N VAL A 496 -12.28 -7.16 36.91
CA VAL A 496 -11.72 -7.40 38.25
C VAL A 496 -11.24 -8.84 38.49
N TRP A 497 -11.78 -9.82 37.75
CA TRP A 497 -11.46 -11.23 37.94
C TRP A 497 -10.17 -11.67 37.24
N VAL A 498 -9.55 -10.79 36.44
CA VAL A 498 -8.24 -11.06 35.86
C VAL A 498 -7.24 -11.25 37.00
N ASP A 499 -6.42 -12.30 36.90
CA ASP A 499 -5.38 -12.56 37.88
C ASP A 499 -4.30 -11.46 37.81
N GLU A 500 -3.80 -11.04 38.97
CA GLU A 500 -2.64 -10.15 39.03
C GLU A 500 -1.38 -10.87 38.55
N GLY A 501 -0.53 -10.17 37.79
CA GLY A 501 0.73 -10.74 37.31
C GLY A 501 1.32 -10.04 36.10
N ASP A 502 2.44 -10.57 35.64
CA ASP A 502 3.16 -10.11 34.44
C ASP A 502 2.57 -10.75 33.18
N TYR A 503 2.32 -9.93 32.15
CA TYR A 503 1.72 -10.35 30.89
C TYR A 503 2.43 -9.72 29.68
N GLN A 504 2.34 -10.40 28.54
CA GLN A 504 2.77 -9.89 27.23
C GLN A 504 1.54 -9.67 26.34
N VAL A 505 1.24 -8.42 26.01
CA VAL A 505 0.21 -8.06 25.04
C VAL A 505 0.83 -8.15 23.64
N GLN A 506 0.11 -8.79 22.71
CA GLN A 506 0.65 -9.10 21.39
C GLN A 506 -0.07 -8.29 20.33
N PHE A 507 0.69 -7.76 19.38
CA PHE A 507 0.19 -6.96 18.28
C PHE A 507 0.64 -7.56 16.96
N ARG A 508 -0.20 -7.44 15.93
CA ARG A 508 0.21 -7.68 14.55
C ARG A 508 -0.49 -6.72 13.60
N ASN A 509 0.26 -6.23 12.63
CA ASN A 509 -0.22 -5.40 11.54
C ASN A 509 -0.01 -6.16 10.24
N ILE A 510 -1.02 -6.15 9.38
CA ILE A 510 -1.10 -7.02 8.21
C ILE A 510 -1.13 -6.15 6.95
N ALA A 511 -0.23 -6.42 6.01
CA ALA A 511 -0.18 -5.72 4.72
C ALA A 511 -1.43 -6.02 3.87
N GLU A 512 -1.84 -5.06 3.03
CA GLU A 512 -2.98 -5.21 2.13
C GLU A 512 -2.85 -6.39 1.16
N ASN A 513 -1.61 -6.74 0.78
CA ASN A 513 -1.28 -7.81 -0.13
C ASN A 513 -0.88 -9.13 0.55
N ALA A 514 -1.14 -9.25 1.85
CA ALA A 514 -0.97 -10.50 2.56
C ALA A 514 -1.92 -11.57 1.96
N PRO A 515 -1.45 -12.82 1.77
CA PRO A 515 -2.28 -13.88 1.19
C PRO A 515 -3.52 -14.17 2.04
N ASP A 516 -4.58 -14.70 1.43
CA ASP A 516 -5.87 -14.93 2.11
C ASP A 516 -5.81 -15.99 3.21
N ASP A 517 -4.91 -16.97 3.08
CA ASP A 517 -4.73 -18.04 4.06
C ASP A 517 -3.77 -17.68 5.20
N PHE A 518 -3.31 -16.42 5.29
CA PHE A 518 -2.34 -15.96 6.29
C PHE A 518 -2.74 -16.27 7.74
N GLU A 519 -4.04 -16.34 8.07
CA GLU A 519 -4.51 -16.68 9.41
C GLU A 519 -4.22 -18.12 9.82
N ASN A 520 -4.15 -19.02 8.84
CA ASN A 520 -3.81 -20.43 9.02
C ASN A 520 -2.29 -20.66 9.03
N MET A 521 -1.51 -19.66 8.64
CA MET A 521 -0.05 -19.74 8.62
C MET A 521 0.52 -19.36 10.00
N SER A 522 1.46 -20.16 10.53
CA SER A 522 2.00 -20.04 11.89
C SER A 522 2.57 -18.64 12.24
N ARG A 523 2.75 -18.38 13.55
CA ARG A 523 3.34 -17.16 14.13
C ARG A 523 4.75 -16.82 13.59
N SER A 524 5.41 -17.78 12.93
CA SER A 524 6.65 -17.61 12.18
C SER A 524 6.55 -16.73 10.94
N ASN A 525 5.38 -16.16 10.63
CA ASN A 525 5.13 -15.33 9.44
C ASN A 525 4.93 -13.84 9.72
N ALA A 526 5.30 -13.37 10.92
CA ALA A 526 5.43 -11.94 11.20
C ALA A 526 6.87 -11.63 11.60
N GLN A 527 7.35 -10.47 11.15
CA GLN A 527 8.66 -9.96 11.54
C GLN A 527 8.50 -8.92 12.66
N PRO A 528 9.35 -8.92 13.70
CA PRO A 528 9.35 -7.87 14.71
C PRO A 528 9.50 -6.46 14.09
N ASP A 529 8.75 -5.50 14.62
CA ASP A 529 8.74 -4.05 14.30
C ASP A 529 8.31 -3.68 12.87
N ALA A 530 8.78 -4.38 11.85
CA ALA A 530 8.51 -4.08 10.46
C ALA A 530 8.79 -5.30 9.56
N ASN A 531 8.00 -5.48 8.50
CA ASN A 531 8.27 -6.53 7.51
C ASN A 531 9.40 -6.13 6.54
N THR A 532 10.62 -5.94 7.04
CA THR A 532 11.78 -5.54 6.23
C THR A 532 12.31 -6.65 5.32
N ASP A 533 12.08 -7.91 5.67
CA ASP A 533 12.31 -9.06 4.79
C ASP A 533 11.04 -9.33 3.97
N LEU A 534 11.19 -9.40 2.64
CA LEU A 534 10.07 -9.49 1.71
C LEU A 534 9.21 -10.75 1.91
N THR A 535 9.75 -11.79 2.55
CA THR A 535 8.98 -13.02 2.83
C THR A 535 7.83 -12.79 3.80
N TYR A 536 7.87 -11.69 4.55
CA TYR A 536 6.85 -11.33 5.54
C TYR A 536 5.85 -10.32 4.97
N HIS A 537 4.57 -10.57 5.27
CA HIS A 537 3.48 -9.61 5.03
C HIS A 537 2.92 -9.04 6.34
N LEU A 538 3.52 -9.39 7.47
CA LEU A 538 3.08 -8.99 8.79
C LEU A 538 4.23 -8.41 9.59
N ALA A 539 3.95 -7.36 10.35
CA ALA A 539 4.81 -6.82 11.39
C ALA A 539 4.22 -7.12 12.77
N SER A 540 5.01 -7.65 13.70
CA SER A 540 4.59 -7.99 15.06
C SER A 540 5.28 -7.14 16.12
N ASP A 541 4.61 -6.96 17.25
CA ASP A 541 5.18 -6.32 18.43
C ASP A 541 4.61 -6.97 19.70
N GLU A 542 5.34 -6.88 20.81
CA GLU A 542 4.92 -7.35 22.12
C GLU A 542 5.21 -6.30 23.19
N VAL A 543 4.17 -5.87 23.91
CA VAL A 543 4.30 -4.91 25.02
C VAL A 543 4.15 -5.61 26.35
N SER A 544 5.10 -5.35 27.23
CA SER A 544 5.17 -5.92 28.58
C SER A 544 4.30 -5.12 29.54
N VAL A 545 3.35 -5.78 30.22
CA VAL A 545 2.43 -5.15 31.18
C VAL A 545 2.39 -5.91 32.50
N GLU A 546 2.03 -5.25 33.60
CA GLU A 546 1.74 -5.86 34.91
C GLU A 546 0.30 -5.53 35.31
N VAL A 547 -0.52 -6.54 35.60
CA VAL A 547 -1.87 -6.36 36.15
C VAL A 547 -1.81 -6.32 37.67
N ILE A 548 -2.37 -5.27 38.26
CA ILE A 548 -2.20 -4.91 39.68
C ILE A 548 -3.57 -4.68 40.35
N GLY A 549 -3.74 -5.28 41.52
CA GLY A 549 -4.88 -5.09 42.41
C GLY A 549 -4.76 -3.84 43.29
N ARG A 550 -5.71 -3.64 44.20
CA ARG A 550 -5.76 -2.43 45.05
C ARG A 550 -6.29 -2.69 46.46
N LEU A 551 -5.86 -1.86 47.40
CA LEU A 551 -6.30 -1.69 48.78
C LEU A 551 -6.93 -0.30 48.92
N TYR A 552 -8.17 -0.21 49.42
CA TYR A 552 -8.97 1.02 49.33
C TYR A 552 -10.18 1.04 50.30
N ASP A 553 -10.91 2.15 50.32
CA ASP A 553 -12.17 2.32 51.04
C ASP A 553 -12.08 2.09 52.57
N PHE A 554 -11.00 2.53 53.23
CA PHE A 554 -10.96 2.49 54.69
C PHE A 554 -12.07 3.34 55.31
N GLU A 555 -12.84 2.72 56.21
CA GLU A 555 -13.90 3.38 56.95
C GLU A 555 -14.04 2.87 58.39
N ILE A 556 -14.43 3.75 59.31
CA ILE A 556 -14.89 3.41 60.65
C ILE A 556 -16.41 3.27 60.61
N THR A 557 -16.88 2.09 61.00
CA THR A 557 -18.28 1.66 60.87
C THR A 557 -19.02 1.54 62.20
N ASP A 558 -18.30 1.56 63.32
CA ASP A 558 -18.91 1.60 64.66
C ASP A 558 -17.92 2.05 65.74
N ILE A 559 -18.42 2.58 66.86
CA ILE A 559 -17.65 2.97 68.04
C ILE A 559 -18.40 2.53 69.30
N ALA A 560 -17.73 1.77 70.17
CA ALA A 560 -18.34 1.21 71.38
C ALA A 560 -18.57 2.21 72.53
N ASP A 561 -17.97 3.39 72.45
CA ASP A 561 -18.20 4.48 73.40
C ASP A 561 -19.65 4.96 73.31
N TYR A 562 -20.38 4.93 74.42
CA TYR A 562 -21.81 5.26 74.47
C TYR A 562 -22.15 6.66 73.96
N ASN A 563 -21.21 7.60 73.96
CA ASN A 563 -21.44 8.92 73.38
C ASN A 563 -21.69 8.84 71.86
N TRP A 564 -21.14 7.83 71.19
CA TRP A 564 -21.22 7.64 69.75
C TRP A 564 -22.34 6.70 69.32
N GLU A 565 -23.04 6.06 70.26
CA GLU A 565 -24.05 5.03 69.96
C GLU A 565 -25.11 5.55 68.98
N LEU A 566 -25.66 6.74 69.20
CA LEU A 566 -26.70 7.32 68.35
C LEU A 566 -26.19 7.85 67.00
N VAL A 567 -24.87 7.85 66.77
CA VAL A 567 -24.30 8.12 65.45
C VAL A 567 -24.47 6.89 64.56
N PHE A 568 -24.21 5.70 65.10
CA PHE A 568 -24.24 4.44 64.35
C PHE A 568 -25.55 3.68 64.51
N ARG A 569 -26.34 3.96 65.57
CA ARG A 569 -27.60 3.29 65.89
C ARG A 569 -28.78 4.26 65.90
N ARG A 570 -29.93 3.79 65.42
CA ARG A 570 -31.17 4.61 65.40
C ARG A 570 -31.73 4.91 66.79
N PHE A 571 -31.50 4.00 67.74
CA PHE A 571 -31.99 4.10 69.11
C PHE A 571 -30.93 3.55 70.07
N LYS A 572 -30.89 4.06 71.30
CA LYS A 572 -30.02 3.52 72.36
C LYS A 572 -30.36 2.04 72.63
N GLY A 573 -29.33 1.22 72.82
CA GLY A 573 -29.40 -0.23 73.01
C GLY A 573 -29.84 -1.03 71.77
N SER A 574 -30.09 -0.38 70.63
CA SER A 574 -30.57 -1.04 69.41
C SER A 574 -29.42 -1.49 68.51
N ILE A 575 -29.63 -2.59 67.78
CA ILE A 575 -28.74 -2.99 66.69
C ILE A 575 -29.04 -2.22 65.39
N ALA A 576 -30.21 -1.60 65.24
CA ALA A 576 -30.62 -1.00 63.97
C ALA A 576 -29.68 0.14 63.56
N PRO A 577 -28.98 0.04 62.42
CA PRO A 577 -27.94 0.98 62.04
C PRO A 577 -28.53 2.26 61.43
N THR A 578 -27.77 3.36 61.54
CA THR A 578 -27.99 4.59 60.78
C THR A 578 -27.36 4.52 59.39
N TRP A 579 -26.42 3.59 59.17
CA TRP A 579 -25.56 3.47 57.98
C TRP A 579 -24.60 4.65 57.78
N ILE A 580 -24.34 5.42 58.84
CA ILE A 580 -23.29 6.43 58.85
C ILE A 580 -21.95 5.73 59.08
N SER A 581 -20.96 6.08 58.24
CA SER A 581 -19.57 5.66 58.38
C SER A 581 -18.64 6.87 58.27
N TYR A 582 -17.45 6.77 58.85
CA TYR A 582 -16.40 7.77 58.69
C TYR A 582 -15.33 7.23 57.73
N TRP A 583 -15.29 7.79 56.53
CA TRP A 583 -14.40 7.35 55.44
C TRP A 583 -13.03 8.01 55.51
N THR A 584 -12.03 7.44 54.83
CA THR A 584 -10.71 8.07 54.57
C THR A 584 -10.82 9.56 54.20
N GLY A 585 -11.78 9.90 53.33
CA GLY A 585 -12.03 11.26 52.88
C GLY A 585 -13.34 11.39 52.12
N THR A 586 -13.46 12.42 51.30
CA THR A 586 -14.68 12.74 50.52
C THR A 586 -14.66 12.16 49.10
N LYS A 587 -13.61 11.43 48.74
CA LYS A 587 -13.45 10.83 47.41
C LYS A 587 -13.50 9.30 47.46
N ASN A 588 -13.84 8.70 46.32
CA ASN A 588 -13.84 7.27 46.10
C ASN A 588 -12.40 6.77 45.83
N ILE A 589 -12.29 5.46 45.58
CA ILE A 589 -11.04 4.79 45.25
C ILE A 589 -10.23 5.49 44.15
N ASP A 590 -10.86 6.07 43.13
CA ASP A 590 -10.20 6.69 41.96
C ASP A 590 -10.13 8.22 42.04
N GLY A 591 -10.54 8.82 43.16
CA GLY A 591 -10.46 10.26 43.40
C GLY A 591 -11.70 11.07 43.00
N ASP A 592 -12.77 10.43 42.52
CA ASP A 592 -14.06 11.08 42.27
C ASP A 592 -14.84 11.30 43.56
N LYS A 593 -15.85 12.17 43.55
CA LYS A 593 -16.65 12.45 44.76
C LYS A 593 -17.42 11.20 45.24
N ARG A 594 -17.25 10.83 46.51
CA ARG A 594 -17.99 9.73 47.17
C ARG A 594 -19.41 10.14 47.59
N GLY A 595 -19.61 11.42 47.92
CA GLY A 595 -20.91 11.97 48.31
C GLY A 595 -21.18 12.05 49.82
N ASN A 596 -20.22 11.64 50.67
CA ASN A 596 -20.29 11.87 52.11
C ASN A 596 -19.96 13.33 52.47
N PHE A 597 -20.52 13.81 53.59
CA PHE A 597 -20.16 15.10 54.17
C PHE A 597 -18.75 15.04 54.80
N SER A 598 -18.03 16.17 54.79
CA SER A 598 -16.67 16.27 55.37
C SER A 598 -16.60 15.92 56.85
N GLN A 599 -17.68 16.10 57.61
CA GLN A 599 -17.75 15.67 59.02
C GLN A 599 -17.65 14.15 59.19
N PHE A 600 -18.08 13.38 58.18
CA PHE A 600 -18.05 11.91 58.17
C PHE A 600 -16.77 11.41 57.50
N THR A 601 -15.64 11.97 57.93
CA THR A 601 -14.30 11.56 57.52
C THR A 601 -13.43 11.27 58.74
N VAL A 602 -12.46 10.38 58.58
CA VAL A 602 -11.44 10.13 59.59
C VAL A 602 -10.42 11.29 59.63
N PRO A 603 -9.79 11.53 60.78
CA PRO A 603 -9.95 10.82 62.05
C PRO A 603 -11.24 11.20 62.79
N ILE A 604 -11.72 10.27 63.63
CA ILE A 604 -12.70 10.57 64.68
C ILE A 604 -12.05 11.52 65.67
N ARG A 605 -12.62 12.71 65.85
CA ARG A 605 -12.05 13.79 66.68
C ARG A 605 -13.16 14.70 67.25
N PRO A 606 -12.83 15.63 68.16
CA PRO A 606 -13.72 16.74 68.48
C PRO A 606 -14.18 17.45 67.19
N GLY A 607 -15.48 17.66 67.06
CA GLY A 607 -16.14 18.20 65.87
C GLY A 607 -16.63 17.14 64.86
N SER A 608 -16.19 15.87 64.95
CA SER A 608 -16.69 14.80 64.07
C SER A 608 -18.12 14.36 64.44
N HIS A 609 -18.54 14.56 65.69
CA HIS A 609 -19.84 14.10 66.15
C HIS A 609 -21.00 14.94 65.59
N PRO A 610 -22.01 14.34 64.91
CA PRO A 610 -23.05 15.10 64.20
C PRO A 610 -24.15 15.67 65.12
N LEU A 611 -24.33 15.12 66.33
CA LEU A 611 -25.37 15.60 67.25
C LEU A 611 -24.94 16.86 68.01
N GLN A 612 -25.87 17.80 68.13
CA GLN A 612 -25.69 19.02 68.90
C GLN A 612 -25.40 18.71 70.38
N GLY A 613 -24.43 19.41 70.98
CA GLY A 613 -23.99 19.23 72.37
C GLY A 613 -22.83 18.24 72.55
N TYR A 614 -22.42 17.54 71.49
CA TYR A 614 -21.32 16.57 71.52
C TYR A 614 -20.07 17.06 70.79
N GLN A 615 -19.96 18.37 70.53
CA GLN A 615 -18.93 18.87 69.62
C GLN A 615 -17.50 18.75 70.16
N ASN A 616 -17.32 18.60 71.48
CA ASN A 616 -16.02 18.37 72.12
C ASN A 616 -15.64 16.89 72.32
N VAL A 617 -16.50 15.97 71.88
CA VAL A 617 -16.37 14.56 72.21
C VAL A 617 -15.33 13.90 71.30
N ALA A 618 -14.38 13.22 71.92
CA ALA A 618 -13.51 12.22 71.31
C ALA A 618 -13.79 10.86 71.98
N ILE A 619 -13.14 9.78 71.53
CA ILE A 619 -13.37 8.44 72.11
C ILE A 619 -12.65 8.34 73.46
N LYS A 620 -13.24 7.73 74.49
CA LYS A 620 -12.50 7.43 75.74
C LYS A 620 -11.61 6.19 75.58
N THR A 621 -10.44 6.18 76.22
CA THR A 621 -9.53 5.02 76.17
C THR A 621 -10.21 3.77 76.74
N GLY A 622 -9.91 2.60 76.18
CA GLY A 622 -10.57 1.33 76.55
C GLY A 622 -11.74 0.93 75.65
N TYR A 623 -12.47 1.90 75.07
CA TYR A 623 -13.49 1.58 74.06
C TYR A 623 -12.85 1.25 72.72
N HIS A 624 -13.42 0.25 72.04
CA HIS A 624 -13.01 -0.13 70.70
C HIS A 624 -13.83 0.60 69.63
N PHE A 625 -13.21 0.76 68.47
CA PHE A 625 -13.91 1.11 67.24
C PHE A 625 -13.75 -0.03 66.23
N LYS A 626 -14.75 -0.15 65.36
CA LYS A 626 -14.77 -1.12 64.27
C LYS A 626 -14.53 -0.39 62.97
N PHE A 627 -13.77 -1.03 62.10
CA PHE A 627 -13.46 -0.53 60.79
C PHE A 627 -13.51 -1.67 59.78
N ASP A 628 -13.60 -1.28 58.52
CA ASP A 628 -13.34 -2.15 57.40
C ASP A 628 -12.78 -1.38 56.21
N PHE A 629 -12.29 -2.13 55.24
CA PHE A 629 -11.72 -1.65 53.99
C PHE A 629 -11.77 -2.79 52.98
N LYS A 630 -11.40 -2.51 51.74
CA LYS A 630 -11.49 -3.46 50.64
C LYS A 630 -10.14 -3.73 50.02
N THR A 631 -10.00 -4.94 49.50
CA THR A 631 -8.99 -5.28 48.50
C THR A 631 -9.67 -5.73 47.20
N LYS A 632 -8.97 -5.59 46.08
CA LYS A 632 -9.31 -6.26 44.83
C LYS A 632 -8.05 -6.88 44.23
N GLY A 633 -8.20 -8.01 43.56
CA GLY A 633 -7.10 -8.82 43.02
C GLY A 633 -6.94 -10.16 43.75
N ASN A 634 -5.73 -10.71 43.71
CA ASN A 634 -5.36 -12.03 44.21
C ASN A 634 -5.09 -12.01 45.72
N MET A 635 -6.11 -11.61 46.49
CA MET A 635 -6.13 -11.52 47.96
C MET A 635 -7.20 -12.45 48.56
N PHE A 636 -7.47 -13.58 47.92
CA PHE A 636 -8.52 -14.57 48.27
C PHE A 636 -7.98 -15.93 48.76
N GLY A 637 -6.66 -16.09 48.81
CA GLY A 637 -5.98 -17.27 49.34
C GLY A 637 -6.16 -17.43 50.86
N PRO A 638 -5.92 -18.64 51.40
CA PRO A 638 -6.08 -18.94 52.83
C PRO A 638 -4.94 -18.38 53.70
N ARG A 639 -3.82 -17.99 53.09
CA ARG A 639 -2.66 -17.37 53.78
C ARG A 639 -2.53 -15.88 53.50
N ASP A 640 -3.48 -15.31 52.77
CA ASP A 640 -3.53 -13.88 52.53
C ASP A 640 -4.02 -13.17 53.79
N GLY A 641 -3.53 -11.96 54.01
CA GLY A 641 -3.86 -11.18 55.19
C GLY A 641 -3.52 -9.72 55.04
N ILE A 642 -3.84 -8.95 56.07
CA ILE A 642 -3.51 -7.53 56.14
C ILE A 642 -2.68 -7.29 57.39
N ARG A 643 -1.48 -6.72 57.20
CA ARG A 643 -0.66 -6.22 58.30
C ARG A 643 -1.07 -4.79 58.58
N LEU A 644 -1.45 -4.54 59.83
CA LEU A 644 -1.80 -3.23 60.35
C LEU A 644 -0.82 -2.89 61.48
N THR A 645 -0.10 -1.79 61.31
CA THR A 645 0.89 -1.32 62.29
C THR A 645 0.44 0.03 62.86
N PRO A 646 -0.09 0.05 64.10
CA PRO A 646 -0.45 1.29 64.77
C PRO A 646 0.76 2.08 65.24
N THR A 647 0.68 3.40 65.16
CA THR A 647 1.58 4.33 65.84
C THR A 647 0.77 5.36 66.64
N PHE A 648 1.42 6.00 67.62
CA PHE A 648 0.75 6.87 68.58
C PHE A 648 1.44 8.23 68.68
N ASP A 649 0.65 9.29 68.56
CA ASP A 649 1.07 10.65 68.89
C ASP A 649 0.17 11.19 70.02
N PHE A 650 0.68 12.14 70.81
CA PHE A 650 -0.13 12.98 71.69
C PHE A 650 -0.31 14.35 71.05
N VAL A 651 -1.54 14.86 71.10
CA VAL A 651 -1.91 16.20 70.62
C VAL A 651 -2.56 17.01 71.74
N SER A 652 -2.09 18.24 71.98
CA SER A 652 -2.70 19.15 72.96
C SER A 652 -4.13 19.52 72.58
N LYS A 653 -4.98 19.90 73.56
CA LYS A 653 -6.39 20.26 73.30
C LYS A 653 -6.58 21.43 72.31
N ASP A 654 -5.60 22.33 72.23
CA ASP A 654 -5.61 23.45 71.28
C ASP A 654 -5.01 23.10 69.91
N GLY A 655 -4.60 21.84 69.70
CA GLY A 655 -4.03 21.33 68.46
C GLY A 655 -2.60 21.81 68.15
N LYS A 656 -1.99 22.65 69.00
CA LYS A 656 -0.70 23.30 68.72
C LYS A 656 0.52 22.41 68.93
N THR A 657 0.42 21.43 69.84
CA THR A 657 1.53 20.53 70.18
C THR A 657 1.19 19.13 69.72
N ARG A 658 1.99 18.54 68.84
CA ARG A 658 1.93 17.12 68.45
C ARG A 658 3.29 16.48 68.66
N VAL A 659 3.36 15.43 69.48
CA VAL A 659 4.60 14.70 69.78
C VAL A 659 4.38 13.18 69.69
N PRO A 660 5.33 12.40 69.18
CA PRO A 660 5.25 10.94 69.24
C PRO A 660 5.29 10.47 70.69
N VAL A 661 4.53 9.43 71.01
CA VAL A 661 4.41 8.92 72.39
C VAL A 661 4.58 7.41 72.50
N ASP A 662 5.16 7.01 73.62
CA ASP A 662 5.10 5.63 74.10
C ASP A 662 3.91 5.49 75.05
N LEU A 663 3.13 4.44 74.84
CA LEU A 663 2.00 4.09 75.69
C LEU A 663 2.40 2.93 76.61
N TYR A 664 2.07 3.04 77.89
CA TYR A 664 2.26 1.98 78.86
C TYR A 664 0.93 1.60 79.49
N TYR A 665 0.75 0.35 79.86
CA TYR A 665 -0.42 -0.10 80.61
C TYR A 665 -0.01 -0.90 81.84
N SER A 666 -0.95 -1.10 82.74
CA SER A 666 -0.77 -1.95 83.92
C SER A 666 -1.68 -3.16 83.86
N THR A 667 -1.18 -4.26 84.40
CA THR A 667 -1.94 -5.46 84.72
C THR A 667 -1.98 -5.62 86.24
N ASN A 668 -2.77 -6.57 86.75
CA ASN A 668 -2.80 -6.87 88.19
C ASN A 668 -1.44 -7.33 88.74
N GLN A 669 -0.51 -7.74 87.87
CA GLN A 669 0.77 -8.35 88.25
C GLN A 669 1.97 -7.41 87.99
N ARG A 670 1.86 -6.50 87.03
CA ARG A 670 2.96 -5.62 86.61
C ARG A 670 2.42 -4.29 86.10
N ASN A 671 3.06 -3.21 86.57
CA ASN A 671 2.78 -1.85 86.13
C ASN A 671 3.74 -1.42 85.02
N PHE A 672 3.33 -0.42 84.24
CA PHE A 672 4.16 0.25 83.23
C PHE A 672 4.75 -0.71 82.18
N ILE A 673 3.92 -1.57 81.59
CA ILE A 673 4.27 -2.40 80.43
C ILE A 673 4.15 -1.54 79.18
N ARG A 674 5.26 -1.33 78.46
CA ARG A 674 5.26 -0.54 77.21
C ARG A 674 4.58 -1.32 76.09
N ILE A 675 3.63 -0.71 75.39
CA ILE A 675 3.03 -1.30 74.18
C ILE A 675 4.13 -1.60 73.15
N GLY A 676 4.11 -2.83 72.62
CA GLY A 676 5.10 -3.32 71.64
C GLY A 676 6.47 -3.71 72.20
N SER A 677 6.67 -3.66 73.53
CA SER A 677 7.85 -4.26 74.16
C SER A 677 7.76 -5.78 74.23
N ALA A 678 8.87 -6.45 74.57
CA ALA A 678 8.86 -7.90 74.80
C ALA A 678 7.94 -8.30 75.96
N GLU A 679 7.68 -7.38 76.90
CA GLU A 679 6.73 -7.55 77.98
C GLU A 679 5.26 -7.44 77.56
N ASP A 680 4.97 -6.88 76.39
CA ASP A 680 3.60 -6.72 75.90
C ASP A 680 3.06 -8.05 75.38
N GLN A 681 2.37 -8.77 76.26
CA GLN A 681 1.84 -10.11 75.98
C GLN A 681 0.31 -10.12 75.77
N VAL A 682 -0.33 -8.95 75.68
CA VAL A 682 -1.78 -8.85 75.47
C VAL A 682 -2.15 -9.37 74.08
N LYS A 683 -3.10 -10.31 74.05
CA LYS A 683 -3.67 -10.84 72.81
C LYS A 683 -5.02 -10.21 72.53
N ARG A 684 -5.18 -9.70 71.32
CA ARG A 684 -6.42 -9.14 70.78
C ARG A 684 -7.07 -10.13 69.83
N PHE A 685 -8.39 -10.06 69.78
CA PHE A 685 -9.22 -10.89 68.92
C PHE A 685 -10.30 -10.05 68.27
N VAL A 686 -10.74 -10.46 67.09
CA VAL A 686 -11.89 -9.88 66.38
C VAL A 686 -12.89 -10.99 66.09
N ILE A 687 -14.17 -10.67 66.16
CA ILE A 687 -15.25 -11.56 65.73
C ILE A 687 -15.82 -10.99 64.44
N LEU A 688 -15.77 -11.78 63.36
CA LEU A 688 -16.23 -11.34 62.02
C LEU A 688 -17.72 -11.01 62.06
N ASN A 689 -18.56 -11.96 62.47
CA ASN A 689 -20.02 -11.78 62.56
C ASN A 689 -20.43 -11.35 63.97
N ASP A 690 -19.76 -10.32 64.49
CA ASP A 690 -20.21 -9.65 65.71
C ASP A 690 -21.55 -8.96 65.46
N ARG A 691 -22.46 -9.04 66.45
CA ARG A 691 -23.85 -8.56 66.35
C ARG A 691 -23.94 -7.10 65.91
N MET A 692 -22.99 -6.26 66.33
CA MET A 692 -23.00 -4.84 66.02
C MET A 692 -22.34 -4.52 64.67
N ARG A 693 -21.52 -5.42 64.09
CA ARG A 693 -20.90 -5.18 62.78
C ARG A 693 -21.88 -5.32 61.61
N GLN A 694 -22.91 -6.16 61.77
CA GLN A 694 -23.96 -6.37 60.77
C GLN A 694 -23.44 -6.75 59.38
N VAL A 695 -22.47 -7.67 59.34
CA VAL A 695 -21.98 -8.23 58.09
C VAL A 695 -23.16 -8.82 57.30
N PRO A 696 -23.38 -8.42 56.03
CA PRO A 696 -24.54 -8.88 55.28
C PRO A 696 -24.56 -10.41 55.14
N ALA A 697 -25.70 -11.04 55.42
CA ALA A 697 -25.85 -12.50 55.37
C ALA A 697 -25.50 -13.08 53.98
N VAL A 698 -25.80 -12.34 52.91
CA VAL A 698 -25.43 -12.70 51.54
C VAL A 698 -23.91 -12.80 51.37
N GLN A 699 -23.13 -11.86 51.92
CA GLN A 699 -21.67 -11.91 51.83
C GLN A 699 -21.09 -13.11 52.58
N LEU A 700 -21.63 -13.42 53.77
CA LEU A 700 -21.21 -14.59 54.55
C LEU A 700 -21.50 -15.90 53.79
N ARG A 701 -22.68 -16.01 53.18
CA ARG A 701 -23.06 -17.15 52.35
C ARG A 701 -22.16 -17.28 51.13
N ASP A 702 -21.96 -16.21 50.37
CA ASP A 702 -21.16 -16.24 49.14
C ASP A 702 -19.68 -16.57 49.45
N THR A 703 -19.17 -16.12 50.59
CA THR A 703 -17.84 -16.49 51.09
C THR A 703 -17.76 -17.97 51.45
N ALA A 704 -18.76 -18.50 52.16
CA ALA A 704 -18.84 -19.91 52.50
C ALA A 704 -18.92 -20.79 51.24
N THR A 705 -19.74 -20.42 50.25
CA THR A 705 -19.82 -21.11 48.96
C THR A 705 -18.45 -21.18 48.28
N TYR A 706 -17.70 -20.08 48.23
CA TYR A 706 -16.36 -20.10 47.66
C TYR A 706 -15.44 -21.06 48.42
N LYS A 707 -15.38 -20.95 49.76
CA LYS A 707 -14.51 -21.80 50.60
C LYS A 707 -14.83 -23.28 50.43
N TYR A 708 -16.11 -23.65 50.47
CA TYR A 708 -16.57 -25.03 50.26
C TYR A 708 -16.07 -25.61 48.94
N ASN A 709 -16.13 -24.83 47.85
CA ASN A 709 -15.77 -25.29 46.52
C ASN A 709 -14.28 -25.17 46.19
N ARG A 710 -13.53 -24.28 46.85
CA ARG A 710 -12.15 -23.94 46.45
C ARG A 710 -11.06 -24.27 47.47
N TYR A 711 -11.37 -24.37 48.77
CA TYR A 711 -10.33 -24.63 49.78
C TYR A 711 -10.04 -26.13 49.95
N GLY A 712 -10.96 -27.01 49.54
CA GLY A 712 -10.76 -28.46 49.59
C GLY A 712 -10.73 -29.07 51.00
N GLU A 713 -10.89 -28.26 52.05
CA GLU A 713 -10.90 -28.71 53.45
C GLU A 713 -12.19 -29.48 53.81
N ILE A 714 -13.28 -29.20 53.11
CA ILE A 714 -14.59 -29.83 53.31
C ILE A 714 -15.07 -30.35 51.95
N HIS A 715 -15.46 -31.62 51.90
CA HIS A 715 -15.94 -32.27 50.69
C HIS A 715 -17.41 -32.74 50.85
N PRO A 716 -18.14 -32.98 49.75
CA PRO A 716 -19.58 -33.31 49.79
C PRO A 716 -19.97 -34.49 50.69
N GLY A 717 -19.07 -35.44 50.91
CA GLY A 717 -19.28 -36.56 51.83
C GLY A 717 -19.23 -36.21 53.32
N MET A 718 -18.67 -35.05 53.72
CA MET A 718 -18.65 -34.59 55.12
C MET A 718 -19.90 -33.77 55.47
N MET A 719 -20.30 -32.87 54.57
CA MET A 719 -21.34 -31.88 54.81
C MET A 719 -21.83 -31.35 53.46
N SER A 720 -23.14 -31.09 53.34
CA SER A 720 -23.67 -30.39 52.16
C SER A 720 -23.25 -28.92 52.16
N GLU A 721 -23.24 -28.28 50.99
CA GLU A 721 -22.91 -26.85 50.90
C GLU A 721 -23.82 -25.99 51.79
N GLN A 722 -25.13 -26.26 51.82
CA GLN A 722 -26.07 -25.53 52.67
C GLN A 722 -25.73 -25.68 54.16
N ALA A 723 -25.42 -26.89 54.61
CA ALA A 723 -25.04 -27.13 56.00
C ALA A 723 -23.71 -26.42 56.32
N TYR A 724 -22.76 -26.34 55.37
CA TYR A 724 -21.53 -25.57 55.55
C TYR A 724 -21.79 -24.07 55.62
N GLN A 725 -22.67 -23.53 54.77
CA GLN A 725 -23.06 -22.12 54.83
C GLN A 725 -23.68 -21.75 56.19
N GLU A 726 -24.54 -22.61 56.73
CA GLU A 726 -25.13 -22.44 58.06
C GLU A 726 -24.07 -22.53 59.17
N TYR A 727 -23.20 -23.55 59.13
CA TYR A 727 -22.07 -23.68 60.06
C TYR A 727 -21.14 -22.45 60.01
N TYR A 728 -20.81 -21.99 58.81
CA TYR A 728 -19.93 -20.84 58.60
C TYR A 728 -20.55 -19.57 59.22
N ARG A 729 -21.80 -19.29 58.89
CA ARG A 729 -22.54 -18.11 59.39
C ARG A 729 -22.76 -18.14 60.89
N ASP A 730 -23.20 -19.28 61.43
CA ASP A 730 -23.71 -19.33 62.81
C ASP A 730 -22.66 -19.71 63.84
N THR A 731 -21.58 -20.39 63.41
CA THR A 731 -20.51 -20.86 64.27
C THR A 731 -19.17 -20.22 63.89
N PHE A 732 -18.66 -20.48 62.68
CA PHE A 732 -17.28 -20.10 62.32
C PHE A 732 -17.03 -18.60 62.45
N THR A 733 -17.90 -17.80 61.85
CA THR A 733 -17.76 -16.33 61.81
C THR A 733 -18.00 -15.67 63.18
N LYS A 734 -18.53 -16.40 64.17
CA LYS A 734 -18.73 -15.92 65.56
C LYS A 734 -17.57 -16.31 66.49
N MET A 735 -16.58 -17.06 66.00
CA MET A 735 -15.40 -17.41 66.79
C MET A 735 -14.46 -16.21 66.96
N LYS A 736 -13.75 -16.18 68.08
CA LYS A 736 -12.68 -15.19 68.33
C LYS A 736 -11.50 -15.50 67.41
N THR A 737 -11.23 -14.59 66.48
CA THR A 737 -10.08 -14.67 65.57
C THR A 737 -8.90 -13.90 66.17
N PRO A 738 -7.76 -14.53 66.47
CA PRO A 738 -6.58 -13.83 66.96
C PRO A 738 -6.03 -12.88 65.90
N VAL A 739 -5.69 -11.65 66.30
CA VAL A 739 -5.13 -10.64 65.38
C VAL A 739 -3.80 -10.07 65.83
N GLY A 740 -3.27 -10.42 67.00
CA GLY A 740 -2.01 -9.86 67.50
C GLY A 740 -2.21 -9.02 68.77
N GLY A 741 -1.45 -7.93 68.90
CA GLY A 741 -1.41 -7.09 70.10
C GLY A 741 -1.82 -5.63 69.81
N TYR A 742 -1.36 -4.69 70.64
CA TYR A 742 -1.61 -3.26 70.41
C TYR A 742 -0.66 -2.65 69.37
N SER A 743 0.58 -3.13 69.24
CA SER A 743 1.59 -2.55 68.35
C SER A 743 1.62 -3.16 66.94
N LEU A 744 1.00 -4.33 66.75
CA LEU A 744 1.00 -5.02 65.47
C LEU A 744 -0.22 -5.93 65.40
N LEU A 745 -0.99 -5.77 64.32
CA LEU A 745 -2.11 -6.61 63.99
C LEU A 745 -1.87 -7.31 62.66
N LEU A 746 -2.16 -8.61 62.60
CA LEU A 746 -2.23 -9.39 61.39
C LEU A 746 -3.66 -9.91 61.27
N MET A 747 -4.42 -9.32 60.35
CA MET A 747 -5.79 -9.73 60.05
C MET A 747 -5.74 -10.91 59.08
N PRO A 748 -6.17 -12.11 59.48
CA PRO A 748 -6.12 -13.29 58.63
C PRO A 748 -7.42 -13.46 57.84
N GLU A 749 -7.45 -14.46 56.97
CA GLU A 749 -8.54 -14.75 56.04
C GLU A 749 -9.92 -14.95 56.71
N GLN A 750 -9.96 -15.30 58.00
CA GLN A 750 -11.20 -15.44 58.78
C GLN A 750 -11.93 -14.11 59.02
N LEU A 751 -11.26 -12.98 58.80
CA LEU A 751 -11.83 -11.63 58.92
C LEU A 751 -12.17 -11.01 57.55
N ARG A 752 -12.29 -11.84 56.51
CA ARG A 752 -12.54 -11.44 55.14
C ARG A 752 -13.86 -12.01 54.60
N THR A 753 -14.57 -11.23 53.79
CA THR A 753 -15.68 -11.70 52.95
C THR A 753 -15.44 -11.39 51.48
N PHE A 754 -16.15 -12.09 50.59
CA PHE A 754 -16.11 -11.88 49.14
C PHE A 754 -17.33 -11.12 48.66
N ILE A 755 -17.09 -10.07 47.86
CA ILE A 755 -18.11 -9.07 47.47
C ILE A 755 -18.04 -8.68 45.98
N GLY A 756 -17.32 -9.45 45.17
CA GLY A 756 -17.18 -9.20 43.73
C GLY A 756 -18.47 -9.41 42.93
N PRO A 757 -18.42 -9.21 41.60
CA PRO A 757 -19.58 -9.39 40.74
C PRO A 757 -20.03 -10.85 40.71
N LYS A 758 -21.35 -11.05 40.66
CA LYS A 758 -22.02 -12.36 40.55
C LYS A 758 -22.93 -12.47 39.33
N THR A 759 -23.16 -11.36 38.65
CA THR A 759 -24.03 -11.22 37.48
C THR A 759 -23.24 -10.52 36.38
N ASN A 760 -23.73 -10.62 35.14
CA ASN A 760 -23.09 -10.02 33.96
C ASN A 760 -21.66 -10.53 33.71
N ILE A 761 -21.38 -11.77 34.12
CA ILE A 761 -20.13 -12.47 33.80
C ILE A 761 -20.39 -13.27 32.52
N PRO A 762 -19.69 -12.96 31.41
CA PRO A 762 -19.84 -13.67 30.15
C PRO A 762 -19.53 -15.16 30.30
N VAL A 763 -20.28 -16.02 29.62
CA VAL A 763 -20.07 -17.48 29.66
C VAL A 763 -18.71 -17.90 29.09
N THR A 764 -18.11 -17.05 28.24
CA THR A 764 -16.77 -17.24 27.65
C THR A 764 -15.65 -16.63 28.48
N ALA A 765 -15.95 -16.06 29.66
CA ALA A 765 -14.94 -15.48 30.52
C ALA A 765 -13.97 -16.54 31.07
N SER A 766 -12.74 -16.13 31.32
CA SER A 766 -11.70 -16.97 31.92
C SER A 766 -12.00 -17.33 33.38
N ALA A 767 -12.92 -16.61 34.04
CA ALA A 767 -13.32 -16.82 35.42
C ALA A 767 -14.78 -17.25 35.54
N ASP A 768 -15.05 -18.19 36.44
CA ASP A 768 -16.42 -18.51 36.86
C ASP A 768 -16.95 -17.48 37.88
N VAL A 769 -18.23 -17.59 38.22
CA VAL A 769 -18.92 -16.72 39.18
C VAL A 769 -18.22 -16.71 40.55
N LEU A 770 -17.64 -17.83 40.98
CA LEU A 770 -16.96 -17.94 42.26
C LEU A 770 -15.64 -17.15 42.27
N ARG A 771 -14.82 -17.30 41.22
CA ARG A 771 -13.57 -16.55 41.06
C ARG A 771 -13.82 -15.06 40.91
N ALA A 772 -14.86 -14.65 40.18
CA ALA A 772 -15.22 -13.25 40.04
C ALA A 772 -15.73 -12.64 41.35
N ASN A 773 -16.58 -13.34 42.10
CA ASN A 773 -17.03 -12.90 43.43
C ASN A 773 -15.86 -12.77 44.41
N ALA A 774 -14.91 -13.71 44.37
CA ALA A 774 -13.73 -13.67 45.22
C ALA A 774 -12.69 -12.62 44.82
N ALA A 775 -12.84 -11.94 43.68
CA ALA A 775 -11.87 -10.95 43.19
C ALA A 775 -11.88 -9.63 43.97
N ILE A 776 -12.97 -9.33 44.68
CA ILE A 776 -13.07 -8.19 45.60
C ILE A 776 -13.36 -8.73 46.98
N GLN A 777 -12.59 -8.28 47.97
CA GLN A 777 -12.68 -8.75 49.34
C GLN A 777 -12.88 -7.58 50.29
N GLN A 778 -13.70 -7.77 51.31
CA GLN A 778 -13.91 -6.81 52.40
C GLN A 778 -13.29 -7.37 53.68
N TRP A 779 -12.52 -6.56 54.37
CA TRP A 779 -11.73 -6.94 55.55
C TRP A 779 -12.24 -6.22 56.78
N TYR A 780 -12.46 -6.96 57.87
CA TYR A 780 -13.14 -6.44 59.06
C TYR A 780 -12.20 -6.42 60.28
N GLY A 781 -11.93 -5.23 60.80
CA GLY A 781 -11.03 -5.03 61.93
C GLY A 781 -11.67 -4.34 63.13
N GLU A 782 -11.02 -4.46 64.28
CA GLU A 782 -11.40 -3.79 65.52
C GLU A 782 -10.16 -3.39 66.30
N TYR A 783 -10.13 -2.17 66.82
CA TYR A 783 -8.97 -1.67 67.56
C TYR A 783 -9.40 -0.81 68.75
N SER A 784 -8.57 -0.81 69.80
CA SER A 784 -8.72 0.03 70.98
C SER A 784 -7.38 0.25 71.66
N LEU A 785 -7.27 1.33 72.43
CA LEU A 785 -6.20 1.49 73.42
C LEU A 785 -6.56 0.77 74.73
N PRO A 786 -5.57 0.47 75.61
CA PRO A 786 -5.84 0.08 76.98
C PRO A 786 -6.78 1.07 77.68
N ALA A 787 -7.51 0.65 78.72
CA ALA A 787 -8.49 1.51 79.39
C ALA A 787 -7.87 2.74 80.07
N GLU A 788 -6.70 2.58 80.69
CA GLU A 788 -5.98 3.67 81.37
C GLU A 788 -4.49 3.59 80.97
N PRO A 789 -4.14 4.05 79.76
CA PRO A 789 -2.76 4.05 79.32
C PRO A 789 -2.01 5.23 79.96
N TYR A 790 -0.77 4.99 80.37
CA TYR A 790 0.18 6.05 80.68
C TYR A 790 0.81 6.54 79.38
N VAL A 791 0.67 7.83 79.10
CA VAL A 791 1.16 8.46 77.87
C VAL A 791 2.43 9.22 78.19
N VAL A 792 3.54 8.88 77.53
CA VAL A 792 4.84 9.53 77.75
C VAL A 792 5.45 9.89 76.40
N GLN A 793 6.18 11.00 76.32
CA GLN A 793 6.94 11.34 75.10
C GLN A 793 7.84 10.17 74.69
N ALA A 794 7.81 9.80 73.41
CA ALA A 794 8.52 8.63 72.91
C ALA A 794 10.03 8.70 73.19
N GLY A 795 10.62 7.57 73.56
CA GLY A 795 12.05 7.47 73.90
C GLY A 795 12.40 7.90 75.33
N THR A 796 11.44 8.37 76.11
CA THR A 796 11.68 8.68 77.53
C THR A 796 11.98 7.41 78.31
N ASN A 797 13.11 7.39 79.02
CA ASN A 797 13.45 6.31 79.93
C ASN A 797 12.64 6.42 81.22
N LEU A 798 11.46 5.77 81.24
CA LEU A 798 10.52 5.83 82.34
C LEU A 798 11.10 5.27 83.65
N ALA A 799 11.92 4.22 83.58
CA ALA A 799 12.57 3.64 84.75
C ALA A 799 13.56 4.61 85.40
N GLU A 800 14.38 5.29 84.59
CA GLU A 800 15.33 6.29 85.07
C GLU A 800 14.64 7.53 85.63
N TYR A 801 13.54 7.97 85.00
CA TYR A 801 12.72 9.06 85.53
C TYR A 801 12.16 8.72 86.91
N GLY A 802 11.58 7.52 87.07
CA GLY A 802 11.07 7.05 88.36
C GLY A 802 12.16 6.97 89.43
N ARG A 803 13.36 6.50 89.07
CA ARG A 803 14.52 6.44 89.97
C ARG A 803 14.96 7.83 90.46
N THR A 804 14.89 8.84 89.60
CA THR A 804 15.38 10.21 89.88
C THR A 804 14.32 11.15 90.48
N HIS A 805 13.03 10.80 90.40
CA HIS A 805 11.91 11.66 90.82
C HIS A 805 11.06 11.05 91.95
N GLY A 806 11.61 10.12 92.74
CA GLY A 806 10.96 9.60 93.95
C GLY A 806 9.87 8.55 93.69
N GLY A 807 9.92 7.87 92.55
CA GLY A 807 8.93 6.88 92.14
C GLY A 807 8.02 7.37 91.01
N LEU A 808 7.09 6.50 90.59
CA LEU A 808 6.07 6.80 89.60
C LEU A 808 4.70 6.39 90.12
N ASP A 809 3.75 7.29 89.99
CA ASP A 809 2.33 7.05 90.24
C ASP A 809 1.49 7.62 89.09
N ALA A 810 0.18 7.35 89.09
CA ALA A 810 -0.68 7.87 88.03
C ALA A 810 -0.73 9.41 87.95
N LYS A 811 -0.28 10.16 88.95
CA LYS A 811 -0.30 11.63 88.99
C LYS A 811 1.04 12.26 88.60
N SER A 812 2.05 11.45 88.31
CA SER A 812 3.39 11.93 88.00
C SER A 812 3.39 12.85 86.76
N PRO A 813 4.09 13.99 86.80
CA PRO A 813 3.97 15.06 85.79
C PRO A 813 4.52 14.68 84.42
N ILE A 814 5.29 13.59 84.33
CA ILE A 814 5.78 13.02 83.08
C ILE A 814 4.64 12.50 82.18
N PHE A 815 3.48 12.15 82.75
CA PHE A 815 2.37 11.59 82.00
C PHE A 815 1.54 12.69 81.33
N LEU A 816 1.43 12.61 80.01
CA LEU A 816 0.68 13.57 79.18
C LEU A 816 -0.82 13.28 79.27
N LYS A 817 -1.58 14.19 79.91
CA LYS A 817 -3.02 14.01 80.13
C LYS A 817 -3.90 15.07 79.46
N ASN A 818 -3.40 16.29 79.29
CA ASN A 818 -4.21 17.40 78.79
C ASN A 818 -4.25 17.46 77.25
N GLY A 819 -4.90 16.48 76.63
CA GLY A 819 -4.93 16.36 75.18
C GLY A 819 -5.57 15.06 74.71
N TYR A 820 -5.15 14.62 73.52
CA TYR A 820 -5.65 13.44 72.84
C TYR A 820 -4.49 12.52 72.45
N ILE A 821 -4.74 11.21 72.49
CA ILE A 821 -3.86 10.20 71.88
C ILE A 821 -4.40 9.94 70.48
N VAL A 822 -3.62 10.26 69.46
CA VAL A 822 -3.95 10.00 68.05
C VAL A 822 -3.43 8.62 67.70
N VAL A 823 -4.32 7.77 67.19
CA VAL A 823 -3.98 6.46 66.62
C VAL A 823 -3.82 6.64 65.11
N ASN A 824 -2.66 6.24 64.60
CA ASN A 824 -2.33 6.26 63.18
C ASN A 824 -2.11 4.82 62.68
N PHE A 825 -2.67 4.46 61.52
CA PHE A 825 -2.58 3.13 60.93
C PHE A 825 -1.75 3.13 59.65
N ASN A 826 -0.76 2.24 59.58
CA ASN A 826 -0.20 1.78 58.32
C ASN A 826 -0.82 0.42 57.94
N LEU A 827 -1.32 0.31 56.70
CA LEU A 827 -1.97 -0.89 56.16
C LEU A 827 -1.20 -1.43 54.97
N GLU A 828 -0.88 -2.73 55.03
CA GLU A 828 -0.12 -3.44 54.00
C GLU A 828 -0.76 -4.80 53.72
N SER A 829 -0.93 -5.15 52.45
CA SER A 829 -1.44 -6.46 52.07
C SER A 829 -0.34 -7.51 52.05
N ILE A 830 -0.66 -8.70 52.54
CA ILE A 830 0.24 -9.85 52.63
C ILE A 830 -0.34 -10.95 51.75
N ARG A 831 0.46 -11.45 50.80
CA ARG A 831 0.09 -12.64 50.01
C ARG A 831 0.88 -13.85 50.47
N GLU A 832 0.24 -15.01 50.51
CA GLU A 832 0.85 -16.29 50.86
C GLU A 832 1.60 -16.29 52.22
N GLY A 833 1.20 -15.41 53.14
CA GLY A 833 1.84 -15.25 54.45
C GLY A 833 3.24 -14.62 54.43
N ASN A 834 3.70 -14.05 53.30
CA ASN A 834 5.03 -13.45 53.20
C ASN A 834 5.09 -12.06 53.85
N LEU A 835 5.45 -12.01 55.13
CA LEU A 835 5.59 -10.74 55.88
C LEU A 835 6.83 -9.92 55.50
N ALA A 836 7.82 -10.52 54.83
CA ALA A 836 9.06 -9.82 54.46
C ALA A 836 8.90 -8.97 53.19
N ALA A 837 7.92 -9.31 52.34
CA ALA A 837 7.63 -8.59 51.10
C ALA A 837 6.12 -8.35 50.96
N PRO A 838 5.59 -7.29 51.62
CA PRO A 838 4.19 -6.90 51.45
C PRO A 838 3.86 -6.64 49.98
N HIS A 839 2.65 -6.98 49.55
CA HIS A 839 2.24 -6.88 48.16
C HIS A 839 1.85 -5.45 47.78
N LEU A 840 0.86 -4.87 48.47
CA LEU A 840 0.37 -3.50 48.27
C LEU A 840 0.44 -2.68 49.57
N GLN A 841 0.56 -1.36 49.44
CA GLN A 841 0.57 -0.44 50.59
C GLN A 841 -0.44 0.69 50.41
N TYR A 842 -1.13 1.05 51.49
CA TYR A 842 -2.14 2.13 51.48
C TYR A 842 -1.50 3.54 51.51
N ILE A 843 -0.41 3.71 52.27
CA ILE A 843 0.23 5.03 52.50
C ILE A 843 1.59 5.13 51.81
N HIS A 844 2.45 4.12 52.01
CA HIS A 844 3.88 4.19 51.70
C HIS A 844 4.28 3.46 50.40
N ALA A 845 3.34 3.25 49.48
CA ALA A 845 3.70 2.75 48.16
C ALA A 845 4.55 3.81 47.41
N PRO A 846 5.61 3.43 46.67
CA PRO A 846 6.53 4.40 46.07
C PRO A 846 5.90 5.34 45.03
N LEU A 847 4.84 4.89 44.35
CA LEU A 847 4.18 5.65 43.26
C LEU A 847 2.83 6.26 43.68
N MET A 848 2.29 5.90 44.85
CA MET A 848 0.92 6.23 45.21
C MET A 848 0.69 6.30 46.72
N ASN A 849 -0.15 7.24 47.14
CA ASN A 849 -0.72 7.28 48.48
C ASN A 849 -2.26 7.31 48.38
N GLN A 850 -2.89 6.21 48.77
CA GLN A 850 -4.33 6.02 48.65
C GLN A 850 -5.13 6.91 49.61
N TRP A 851 -4.57 7.27 50.77
CA TRP A 851 -5.23 8.21 51.69
C TRP A 851 -5.48 9.56 51.01
N LEU A 852 -4.45 10.07 50.32
CA LEU A 852 -4.55 11.33 49.60
C LEU A 852 -5.51 11.24 48.41
N LEU A 853 -5.47 10.13 47.66
CA LEU A 853 -6.36 9.95 46.51
C LEU A 853 -7.84 9.95 46.96
N GLU A 854 -8.14 9.31 48.09
CA GLU A 854 -9.48 9.28 48.70
C GLU A 854 -9.87 10.59 49.40
N GLY A 855 -9.01 11.60 49.35
CA GLY A 855 -9.32 12.95 49.81
C GLY A 855 -9.13 13.16 51.31
N PHE A 856 -8.19 12.44 51.94
CA PHE A 856 -7.80 12.69 53.33
C PHE A 856 -7.30 14.12 53.52
N GLN A 857 -7.72 14.77 54.60
CA GLN A 857 -7.35 16.14 54.93
C GLN A 857 -6.23 16.16 55.95
N ARG A 858 -5.13 16.87 55.65
CA ARG A 858 -3.99 17.04 56.58
C ARG A 858 -4.18 18.17 57.59
N GLN A 859 -5.24 18.95 57.45
CA GLN A 859 -5.59 20.00 58.38
C GLN A 859 -7.10 20.03 58.59
N VAL A 860 -7.50 20.05 59.84
CA VAL A 860 -8.90 20.08 60.25
C VAL A 860 -9.09 21.04 61.41
N GLN A 861 -10.32 21.48 61.61
CA GLN A 861 -10.72 22.29 62.75
C GLN A 861 -11.77 21.52 63.57
N ASP A 862 -11.77 21.75 64.88
CA ASP A 862 -12.88 21.38 65.75
C ASP A 862 -13.97 22.46 65.74
N SER A 863 -15.03 22.26 66.50
CA SER A 863 -16.13 23.22 66.66
C SER A 863 -15.75 24.52 67.39
N TYR A 864 -14.56 24.60 67.96
CA TYR A 864 -14.03 25.77 68.68
C TYR A 864 -12.95 26.49 67.86
N ASN A 865 -12.79 26.13 66.58
CA ASN A 865 -11.77 26.64 65.66
C ASN A 865 -10.32 26.32 66.07
N ASN A 866 -10.09 25.34 66.94
CA ASN A 866 -8.74 24.81 67.16
C ASN A 866 -8.33 24.02 65.92
N SER A 867 -7.12 24.27 65.42
CA SER A 867 -6.62 23.60 64.22
C SER A 867 -5.71 22.43 64.58
N PHE A 868 -6.00 21.27 63.99
CA PHE A 868 -5.22 20.06 64.17
C PHE A 868 -4.49 19.71 62.87
N THR A 869 -3.19 19.49 62.98
CA THR A 869 -2.37 18.95 61.87
C THR A 869 -2.40 17.43 61.92
N LEU A 870 -2.84 16.83 60.82
CA LEU A 870 -3.01 15.40 60.66
C LEU A 870 -1.90 14.79 59.80
N ARG A 871 -1.60 13.52 60.06
CA ARG A 871 -0.72 12.68 59.24
C ARG A 871 -1.57 11.64 58.54
N ASP A 872 -1.17 11.27 57.32
CA ASP A 872 -1.83 10.21 56.56
C ASP A 872 -1.86 8.94 57.41
N GLY A 873 -3.03 8.30 57.52
CA GLY A 873 -3.25 7.18 58.43
C GLY A 873 -3.83 7.54 59.80
N ASP A 874 -3.99 8.82 60.17
CA ASP A 874 -4.67 9.17 61.43
C ASP A 874 -6.14 8.76 61.38
N VAL A 875 -6.56 7.86 62.28
CA VAL A 875 -7.91 7.28 62.26
C VAL A 875 -8.79 7.72 63.42
N VAL A 876 -8.22 7.93 64.61
CA VAL A 876 -8.99 8.20 65.84
C VAL A 876 -8.18 9.03 66.83
N PHE A 877 -8.87 9.98 67.49
CA PHE A 877 -8.41 10.69 68.67
C PHE A 877 -9.09 10.08 69.89
N TYR A 878 -8.28 9.63 70.85
CA TYR A 878 -8.72 9.20 72.17
C TYR A 878 -8.47 10.30 73.19
N HIS A 879 -9.37 10.53 74.13
CA HIS A 879 -9.09 11.38 75.29
C HIS A 879 -7.92 10.84 76.10
N ALA A 880 -6.90 11.65 76.39
CA ALA A 880 -5.80 11.25 77.25
C ALA A 880 -6.14 11.36 78.76
N ASP A 881 -7.24 12.03 79.10
CA ASP A 881 -7.72 12.28 80.46
C ASP A 881 -9.02 11.54 80.82
N ARG A 882 -9.60 10.74 79.90
CA ARG A 882 -10.87 10.02 80.13
C ARG A 882 -10.77 8.56 79.73
N SER A 883 -11.36 7.70 80.54
CA SER A 883 -11.35 6.24 80.40
C SER A 883 -12.76 5.68 80.28
N SER A 884 -12.89 4.53 79.62
CA SER A 884 -14.09 3.71 79.70
C SER A 884 -14.44 3.32 81.15
N ARG A 885 -13.47 3.29 82.06
CA ARG A 885 -13.70 3.02 83.49
C ARG A 885 -14.53 4.10 84.18
N ASP A 886 -14.48 5.33 83.68
CA ASP A 886 -15.25 6.45 84.24
C ASP A 886 -16.76 6.18 84.15
N ASP A 887 -17.18 5.50 83.06
CA ASP A 887 -18.58 5.19 82.77
C ASP A 887 -19.14 4.01 83.56
N PHE A 888 -18.30 3.25 84.28
CA PHE A 888 -18.72 2.09 85.09
C PHE A 888 -18.36 2.27 86.57
N SER A 889 -18.05 3.50 86.99
CA SER A 889 -17.84 3.83 88.39
C SER A 889 -19.18 3.85 89.15
N ALA A 890 -19.17 3.45 90.43
CA ALA A 890 -20.38 3.29 91.25
C ALA A 890 -21.22 4.58 91.44
N GLN A 891 -20.75 5.73 90.96
CA GLN A 891 -21.40 7.04 91.08
C GLN A 891 -22.11 7.48 89.79
N VAL A 892 -22.06 6.69 88.71
CA VAL A 892 -22.73 7.00 87.43
C VAL A 892 -24.00 6.14 87.31
N PRO A 893 -25.21 6.74 87.20
CA PRO A 893 -26.41 5.99 86.90
C PRO A 893 -26.31 5.44 85.46
N HIS A 894 -26.45 4.12 85.29
CA HIS A 894 -26.47 3.45 83.99
C HIS A 894 -27.88 3.37 83.40
#